data_AF-A0A9W7LFV7-F1
#
_entry.id   AF-A0A9W7LFV7-F1
#
_cell.length_a   1.000
_cell.length_b   1.000
_cell.length_c   1.000
_cell.angle_alpha   90.00
_cell.angle_beta   90.00
_cell.angle_gamma   90.00
#
_symmetry.space_group_name_H-M   'P 1'
#
loop_
_entity.id
_entity.type
_entity.pdbx_description
1 polymer ?
#
loop_
_entity_poly.entity_id
_entity_poly.type
_entity_poly.pdbx_seq_one_letter_code
_entity_poly.pdbx_strand_id
1 'polypeptide(L)'
;MTSLVSTNKAAIPSTLPSPSFILRTKSNLISNTITSTDPSTHAITTSETSTTSSPCSLCVFSSDGSKVAMRETGGTGDVYIVKYKSSGSSSDLDTTSKTFLNSTSTVQAGVFSPLGTYFVTWERPSKEVGAGGNLKIFDSESGEQMEGFHMKNPAVPGVSWPAVQWSKDEKIALRIATNSVFIHRGTSWSEPDNVLERVSVEGVKQFSVSPGDRYRFTTFVPEKKGNPAKVAIYAYPNTKTPVTGKSFYQAEEVTTNWSPNGNSCIVFTHTTVDTTGKSYYGSTSLHLLSADGSQDDYAIPLPKEGPVYDVKWCPDPLKPFFIVLSGSMPSQACLYNAKCEQLFLFGEAHRNTVAWAPSGRFVALAGFGNLAGDVDFWDGNKKKKMGSNTAHCAVGYGWSPDSRTFMVSTTAPRMNVDNGVRLFKYNGEGPVGSIDKDVLFEAAWRPAAKGMYPDRPQSPLRKGETPPAVAKQPKVERYRPPGAGRGGAGFAERLRMEREGKGESKKVDRSDAVKAKYMAPGRRAGGGGLPVGASAPVEKEKSKNAVKREKQKKKKEEAERKKREEEEAQKVLERGREEERDKERKEKEDGPEAKEKRAKKIKKLLKQITELKAKPSGDLNDDQKKKIATEDELTKELKDLGL
;
A
#
# COMPACT_ATOMS: atom_id res chain seq x y z
N MET A 1 -46.75 31.59 6.93
CA MET A 1 -45.78 32.53 6.31
C MET A 1 -44.67 32.80 7.31
N THR A 2 -43.43 32.52 6.91
CA THR A 2 -42.15 33.03 7.46
C THR A 2 -41.93 32.99 8.98
N SER A 3 -41.32 31.90 9.46
CA SER A 3 -40.53 31.89 10.71
C SER A 3 -39.07 31.63 10.32
N LEU A 4 -38.24 32.65 10.53
CA LEU A 4 -36.81 32.70 10.24
C LEU A 4 -36.04 31.63 11.02
N VAL A 5 -35.44 30.68 10.31
CA VAL A 5 -34.38 29.83 10.83
C VAL A 5 -33.10 30.68 10.89
N SER A 6 -32.78 31.17 12.08
CA SER A 6 -31.47 31.76 12.38
C SER A 6 -30.42 30.66 12.31
N THR A 7 -29.75 30.55 11.18
CA THR A 7 -28.52 29.77 11.05
C THR A 7 -27.43 30.47 11.85
N ASN A 8 -27.05 29.88 12.99
CA ASN A 8 -25.81 30.20 13.68
C ASN A 8 -24.63 29.98 12.72
N LYS A 9 -24.21 31.04 12.02
CA LYS A 9 -22.89 31.12 11.40
C LYS A 9 -21.89 31.11 12.54
N ALA A 10 -21.27 29.96 12.80
CA ALA A 10 -20.08 29.90 13.63
C ALA A 10 -19.08 30.96 13.12
N ALA A 11 -18.67 31.86 14.00
CA ALA A 11 -17.72 32.91 13.69
C ALA A 11 -16.42 32.28 13.15
N ILE A 12 -16.08 32.60 11.90
CA ILE A 12 -14.80 32.19 11.30
C ILE A 12 -13.71 32.91 12.10
N PRO A 13 -12.75 32.20 12.73
CA PRO A 13 -11.64 32.85 13.41
C PRO A 13 -10.90 33.77 12.44
N SER A 14 -10.59 34.99 12.86
CA SER A 14 -9.99 36.04 12.03
C SER A 14 -8.64 35.64 11.41
N THR A 15 -7.99 34.59 11.92
CA THR A 15 -6.84 33.91 11.31
C THR A 15 -6.96 32.41 11.54
N LEU A 16 -7.09 31.64 10.46
CA LEU A 16 -7.01 30.18 10.53
C LEU A 16 -5.58 29.77 10.92
N PRO A 17 -5.39 28.73 11.76
CA PRO A 17 -4.07 28.30 12.16
C PRO A 17 -3.28 27.79 10.95
N SER A 18 -1.97 27.96 11.01
CA SER A 18 -1.10 27.42 9.97
C SER A 18 -1.01 25.90 10.07
N PRO A 19 -0.97 25.19 8.93
CA PRO A 19 -0.71 23.76 8.93
C PRO A 19 0.71 23.47 9.46
N SER A 20 0.82 22.43 10.29
CA SER A 20 2.08 21.93 10.83
C SER A 20 2.27 20.45 10.53
N PHE A 21 3.51 20.00 10.56
CA PHE A 21 3.90 18.61 10.33
C PHE A 21 5.09 18.25 11.22
N ILE A 22 5.29 16.96 11.45
CA ILE A 22 6.41 16.43 12.23
C ILE A 22 7.40 15.70 11.34
N LEU A 23 8.66 15.71 11.75
CA LEU A 23 9.75 14.94 11.17
C LEU A 23 10.37 14.08 12.27
N ARG A 24 10.33 12.75 12.09
CA ARG A 24 10.98 11.79 12.99
C ARG A 24 12.35 11.45 12.44
N THR A 25 13.38 11.96 13.10
CA THR A 25 14.77 11.75 12.68
C THR A 25 15.45 10.71 13.56
N LYS A 26 16.71 10.39 13.25
CA LYS A 26 17.55 9.53 14.09
C LYS A 26 17.83 10.12 15.47
N SER A 27 17.87 11.44 15.62
CA SER A 27 18.24 12.10 16.87
C SER A 27 17.04 12.55 17.70
N ASN A 28 15.98 13.03 17.06
CA ASN A 28 14.84 13.67 17.72
C ASN A 28 13.58 13.70 16.85
N LEU A 29 12.47 14.12 17.46
CA LEU A 29 11.27 14.56 16.75
C LEU A 29 11.30 16.08 16.59
N ILE A 30 11.04 16.56 15.37
CA ILE A 30 11.01 17.99 15.03
C ILE A 30 9.60 18.35 14.57
N SER A 31 9.00 19.38 15.15
CA SER A 31 7.77 19.99 14.67
C SER A 31 8.10 21.14 13.72
N ASN A 32 7.38 21.21 12.61
CA ASN A 32 7.51 22.22 11.57
C ASN A 32 6.17 22.90 11.35
N THR A 33 6.16 24.23 11.31
CA THR A 33 4.95 25.00 11.04
C THR A 33 5.16 25.93 9.87
N ILE A 34 4.18 26.01 8.97
CA ILE A 34 4.24 26.92 7.83
C ILE A 34 3.93 28.34 8.31
N THR A 35 4.92 29.22 8.37
CA THR A 35 4.77 30.56 8.96
C THR A 35 4.43 31.64 7.93
N SER A 36 4.95 31.54 6.71
CA SER A 36 4.65 32.50 5.65
C SER A 36 4.87 31.89 4.26
N THR A 37 4.03 32.30 3.32
CA THR A 37 4.33 32.20 1.89
C THR A 37 4.76 33.58 1.42
N ASP A 38 6.01 33.74 0.98
CA ASP A 38 6.46 35.00 0.38
C ASP A 38 5.50 35.42 -0.76
N PRO A 39 4.86 36.59 -0.71
CA PRO A 39 3.92 37.01 -1.75
C PRO A 39 4.53 37.09 -3.15
N SER A 40 5.86 37.29 -3.23
CA SER A 40 6.62 37.51 -4.47
C SER A 40 7.28 36.24 -5.03
N THR A 41 7.58 35.24 -4.20
CA THR A 41 8.18 33.96 -4.64
C THR A 41 7.30 32.74 -4.36
N HIS A 42 6.23 32.90 -3.58
CA HIS A 42 5.41 31.83 -3.00
C HIS A 42 6.21 30.76 -2.25
N ALA A 43 7.47 31.04 -1.90
CA ALA A 43 8.30 30.16 -1.09
C ALA A 43 7.67 30.01 0.30
N ILE A 44 7.58 28.75 0.76
CA ILE A 44 7.11 28.39 2.09
C ILE A 44 8.30 28.45 3.04
N THR A 45 8.22 29.34 4.04
CA THR A 45 9.13 29.29 5.19
C THR A 45 8.51 28.43 6.29
N THR A 46 9.31 27.51 6.83
CA THR A 46 8.93 26.68 7.97
C THR A 46 9.70 27.08 9.22
N SER A 47 9.01 27.21 10.35
CA SER A 47 9.66 27.31 11.65
C SER A 47 9.87 25.91 12.22
N GLU A 48 11.14 25.53 12.43
CA GLU A 48 11.51 24.27 13.06
C GLU A 48 11.57 24.43 14.59
N THR A 49 10.99 23.47 15.33
CA THR A 49 11.10 23.40 16.79
C THR A 49 11.33 21.95 17.21
N SER A 50 12.44 21.68 17.91
CA SER A 50 12.72 20.35 18.46
C SER A 50 11.67 20.01 19.51
N THR A 51 10.91 18.95 19.28
CA THR A 51 9.84 18.48 20.16
C THR A 51 10.36 17.55 21.24
N THR A 52 11.34 16.71 20.91
CA THR A 52 12.04 15.84 21.86
C THR A 52 13.53 16.11 21.85
N SER A 53 14.21 15.77 22.95
CA SER A 53 15.67 15.77 23.03
C SER A 53 16.27 14.41 22.67
N SER A 54 15.45 13.34 22.62
CA SER A 54 15.89 11.99 22.31
C SER A 54 15.12 11.36 21.13
N PRO A 55 15.64 10.26 20.53
CA PRO A 55 15.02 9.61 19.38
C PRO A 55 13.65 9.04 19.71
N CYS A 56 12.67 9.28 18.84
CA CYS A 56 11.31 8.81 19.03
C CYS A 56 11.08 7.51 18.25
N SER A 57 10.55 6.49 18.93
CA SER A 57 10.25 5.19 18.35
C SER A 57 8.80 5.09 17.82
N LEU A 58 7.88 5.85 18.42
CA LEU A 58 6.46 5.92 18.05
C LEU A 58 6.02 7.38 18.05
N CYS A 59 5.26 7.81 17.05
CA CYS A 59 4.58 9.10 17.04
C CYS A 59 3.23 8.95 16.33
N VAL A 60 2.14 9.27 17.02
CA VAL A 60 0.78 9.08 16.50
C VAL A 60 -0.07 10.30 16.85
N PHE A 61 -0.77 10.86 15.88
CA PHE A 61 -1.72 11.94 16.11
C PHE A 61 -3.12 11.43 16.42
N SER A 62 -3.88 12.19 17.22
CA SER A 62 -5.33 12.04 17.27
C SER A 62 -5.96 12.47 15.93
N SER A 63 -7.16 11.97 15.63
CA SER A 63 -7.84 12.23 14.35
C SER A 63 -8.13 13.72 14.09
N ASP A 64 -8.33 14.50 15.16
CA ASP A 64 -8.53 15.95 15.13
C ASP A 64 -7.22 16.75 15.21
N GLY A 65 -6.09 16.08 15.46
CA GLY A 65 -4.78 16.66 15.67
C GLY A 65 -4.61 17.44 16.98
N SER A 66 -5.53 17.32 17.95
CA SER A 66 -5.40 18.02 19.25
C SER A 66 -4.36 17.38 20.18
N LYS A 67 -4.10 16.07 20.02
CA LYS A 67 -3.18 15.27 20.84
C LYS A 67 -2.14 14.58 19.95
N VAL A 68 -0.98 14.31 20.53
CA VAL A 68 0.04 13.42 19.96
C VAL A 68 0.55 12.46 21.03
N ALA A 69 0.59 11.18 20.71
CA ALA A 69 1.20 10.14 21.53
C ALA A 69 2.62 9.87 21.02
N MET A 70 3.58 9.83 21.92
CA MET A 70 5.01 9.75 21.61
C MET A 70 5.71 8.77 22.53
N ARG A 71 6.71 8.06 22.01
CA ARG A 71 7.59 7.18 22.80
C ARG A 71 9.04 7.52 22.53
N GLU A 72 9.66 8.20 23.48
CA GLU A 72 11.09 8.48 23.48
C GLU A 72 11.89 7.22 23.82
N THR A 73 12.99 7.01 23.11
CA THR A 73 13.93 5.90 23.38
C THR A 73 14.87 6.26 24.54
N GLY A 74 15.05 7.55 24.83
CA GLY A 74 15.75 8.02 26.04
C GLY A 74 14.77 8.22 27.21
N GLY A 75 15.16 7.83 28.43
CA GLY A 75 14.33 7.99 29.63
C GLY A 75 13.61 6.70 30.06
N THR A 76 12.37 6.81 30.53
CA THR A 76 11.55 5.66 30.99
C THR A 76 11.20 4.69 29.87
N GLY A 77 11.20 5.17 28.62
CA GLY A 77 10.81 4.40 27.45
C GLY A 77 9.30 4.23 27.29
N ASP A 78 8.49 4.76 28.21
CA ASP A 78 7.04 4.70 28.16
C ASP A 78 6.45 5.70 27.14
N VAL A 79 5.26 5.37 26.67
CA VAL A 79 4.44 6.26 25.85
C VAL A 79 3.89 7.38 26.72
N TYR A 80 3.95 8.61 26.21
CA TYR A 80 3.28 9.75 26.81
C TYR A 80 2.46 10.51 25.77
N ILE A 81 1.38 11.13 26.22
CA ILE A 81 0.46 11.92 25.39
C ILE A 81 0.66 13.39 25.74
N VAL A 82 0.72 14.23 24.70
CA VAL A 82 0.83 15.69 24.83
C VAL A 82 -0.29 16.35 24.04
N LYS A 83 -0.86 17.42 24.62
CA LYS A 83 -1.87 18.26 23.96
C LYS A 83 -1.19 19.40 23.22
N TYR A 84 -1.77 19.83 22.10
CA TYR A 84 -1.38 21.06 21.44
C TYR A 84 -2.08 22.26 22.09
N LYS A 85 -1.38 23.39 22.22
CA LYS A 85 -1.95 24.61 22.82
C LYS A 85 -3.13 25.11 21.98
N SER A 86 -4.22 25.48 22.64
CA SER A 86 -5.47 25.94 22.03
C SER A 86 -5.49 27.45 21.73
N SER A 87 -4.56 28.23 22.29
CA SER A 87 -4.51 29.69 22.13
C SER A 87 -3.78 30.11 20.85
N GLY A 88 -4.53 30.62 19.88
CA GLY A 88 -4.10 31.59 18.84
C GLY A 88 -2.75 31.36 18.16
N SER A 89 -2.77 30.93 16.89
CA SER A 89 -1.64 30.91 15.93
C SER A 89 -0.41 30.04 16.26
N SER A 90 -0.25 29.60 17.51
CA SER A 90 0.82 28.71 17.96
C SER A 90 0.42 27.24 17.77
N SER A 91 1.21 26.51 16.99
CA SER A 91 1.15 25.06 16.78
C SER A 91 2.03 24.31 17.79
N ASP A 92 2.38 24.95 18.90
CA ASP A 92 3.36 24.42 19.84
C ASP A 92 2.74 23.31 20.70
N LEU A 93 3.55 22.29 20.97
CA LEU A 93 3.23 21.27 21.96
C LEU A 93 3.19 21.90 23.35
N ASP A 94 2.18 21.55 24.13
CA ASP A 94 2.18 21.85 25.54
C ASP A 94 3.02 20.81 26.31
N THR A 95 4.33 20.99 26.28
CA THR A 95 5.27 20.08 26.95
C THR A 95 5.17 20.10 28.49
N THR A 96 4.37 20.99 29.07
CA THR A 96 4.16 21.07 30.53
C THR A 96 3.15 20.04 31.04
N SER A 97 2.19 19.64 30.21
CA SER A 97 1.15 18.66 30.56
C SER A 97 1.36 17.36 29.78
N LYS A 98 2.24 16.50 30.29
CA LYS A 98 2.45 15.14 29.75
C LYS A 98 1.63 14.13 30.54
N THR A 99 0.78 13.38 29.84
CA THR A 99 0.06 12.23 30.42
C THR A 99 0.85 10.96 30.10
N PHE A 100 1.45 10.32 31.10
CA PHE A 100 2.25 9.11 30.92
C PHE A 100 1.38 7.85 30.96
N LEU A 101 1.64 6.91 30.05
CA LEU A 101 1.00 5.60 30.03
C LEU A 101 1.96 4.60 30.65
N ASN A 102 1.74 4.24 31.92
CA ASN A 102 2.64 3.35 32.63
C ASN A 102 2.69 1.95 31.98
N SER A 103 3.84 1.28 32.11
CA SER A 103 4.04 -0.10 31.60
C SER A 103 3.86 -0.22 30.08
N THR A 104 4.36 0.77 29.34
CA THR A 104 4.32 0.81 27.86
C THR A 104 5.71 0.88 27.23
N SER A 105 6.74 0.54 28.00
CA SER A 105 8.15 0.59 27.60
C SER A 105 8.50 -0.31 26.40
N THR A 106 7.67 -1.29 26.03
CA THR A 106 7.91 -2.20 24.89
C THR A 106 6.92 -2.05 23.74
N VAL A 107 6.07 -1.01 23.78
CA VAL A 107 5.03 -0.77 22.77
C VAL A 107 5.64 -0.53 21.39
N GLN A 108 5.03 -1.16 20.38
CA GLN A 108 5.44 -1.07 18.97
C GLN A 108 4.39 -0.39 18.09
N ALA A 109 3.12 -0.46 18.48
CA ALA A 109 2.04 0.18 17.75
C ALA A 109 1.09 0.91 18.71
N GLY A 110 0.56 2.04 18.25
CA GLY A 110 -0.41 2.84 18.99
C GLY A 110 -1.44 3.44 18.05
N VAL A 111 -2.66 3.63 18.53
CA VAL A 111 -3.72 4.31 17.78
C VAL A 111 -4.67 5.03 18.74
N PHE A 112 -5.10 6.23 18.36
CA PHE A 112 -6.16 6.94 19.06
C PHE A 112 -7.54 6.45 18.62
N SER A 113 -8.50 6.50 19.54
CA SER A 113 -9.91 6.43 19.18
C SER A 113 -10.33 7.67 18.34
N PRO A 114 -11.47 7.64 17.62
CA PRO A 114 -11.89 8.70 16.70
C PRO A 114 -11.97 10.11 17.29
N LEU A 115 -12.42 10.26 18.54
CA LEU A 115 -12.45 11.54 19.29
C LEU A 115 -11.19 11.75 20.14
N GLY A 116 -10.29 10.77 20.14
CA GLY A 116 -9.03 10.81 20.89
C GLY A 116 -9.22 10.70 22.40
N THR A 117 -10.33 10.15 22.88
CA THR A 117 -10.59 9.87 24.31
C THR A 117 -9.73 8.71 24.80
N TYR A 118 -9.59 7.66 23.99
CA TYR A 118 -8.81 6.46 24.33
C TYR A 118 -7.58 6.32 23.45
N PHE A 119 -6.56 5.67 23.98
CA PHE A 119 -5.37 5.28 23.24
C PHE A 119 -5.12 3.78 23.39
N VAL A 120 -5.05 3.07 22.26
CA VAL A 120 -4.78 1.64 22.23
C VAL A 120 -3.31 1.42 21.93
N THR A 121 -2.66 0.60 22.74
CA THR A 121 -1.28 0.18 22.51
C THR A 121 -1.22 -1.32 22.22
N TRP A 122 -0.22 -1.70 21.44
CA TRP A 122 0.15 -3.09 21.27
C TRP A 122 1.65 -3.27 21.45
N GLU A 123 1.98 -4.29 22.23
CA GLU A 123 3.34 -4.79 22.43
C GLU A 123 3.46 -6.23 21.96
N ARG A 124 4.68 -6.60 21.56
CA ARG A 124 4.96 -7.95 21.10
C ARG A 124 4.75 -8.92 22.28
N PRO A 125 3.95 -10.00 22.11
CA PRO A 125 3.78 -10.98 23.17
C PRO A 125 5.14 -11.52 23.63
N SER A 126 5.43 -11.39 24.91
CA SER A 126 6.59 -11.99 25.57
C SER A 126 6.12 -12.90 26.70
N LYS A 127 7.00 -13.77 27.21
CA LYS A 127 6.69 -14.63 28.38
C LYS A 127 6.49 -13.81 29.66
N GLU A 128 6.95 -12.56 29.67
CA GLU A 128 6.88 -11.61 30.79
C GLU A 128 5.63 -10.71 30.73
N VAL A 129 4.85 -10.76 29.65
CA VAL A 129 3.53 -10.13 29.60
C VAL A 129 2.65 -10.87 30.60
N GLY A 130 2.59 -10.35 31.82
CA GLY A 130 1.75 -10.89 32.90
C GLY A 130 0.25 -10.83 32.57
N ALA A 131 -0.58 -10.96 33.60
CA ALA A 131 -2.04 -10.99 33.49
C ALA A 131 -2.69 -9.74 32.83
N GLY A 132 -1.93 -8.67 32.57
CA GLY A 132 -2.41 -7.40 32.00
C GLY A 132 -2.57 -7.35 30.48
N GLY A 133 -2.27 -8.44 29.75
CA GLY A 133 -2.40 -8.47 28.28
C GLY A 133 -1.36 -7.63 27.53
N ASN A 134 -1.22 -7.87 26.22
CA ASN A 134 -0.30 -7.13 25.34
C ASN A 134 -1.02 -6.12 24.42
N LEU A 135 -2.35 -6.10 24.42
CA LEU A 135 -3.20 -5.10 23.78
C LEU A 135 -3.89 -4.33 24.89
N LYS A 136 -3.49 -3.08 25.15
CA LYS A 136 -3.98 -2.29 26.29
C LYS A 136 -4.74 -1.07 25.80
N ILE A 137 -5.80 -0.71 26.51
CA ILE A 137 -6.59 0.50 26.27
C ILE A 137 -6.37 1.44 27.43
N PHE A 138 -5.94 2.66 27.13
CA PHE A 138 -5.70 3.71 28.12
C PHE A 138 -6.69 4.85 27.92
N ASP A 139 -7.07 5.50 29.01
CA ASP A 139 -7.67 6.83 28.93
C ASP A 139 -6.58 7.86 28.55
N SER A 140 -6.87 8.69 27.55
CA SER A 140 -5.90 9.64 27.03
C SER A 140 -5.68 10.85 27.94
N GLU A 141 -6.61 11.13 28.87
CA GLU A 141 -6.52 12.28 29.76
C GLU A 141 -5.81 11.93 31.05
N SER A 142 -6.25 10.85 31.73
CA SER A 142 -5.67 10.38 32.99
C SER A 142 -4.41 9.54 32.79
N GLY A 143 -4.28 8.85 31.66
CA GLY A 143 -3.21 7.88 31.42
C GLY A 143 -3.43 6.52 32.11
N GLU A 144 -4.59 6.33 32.73
CA GLU A 144 -4.95 5.09 33.41
C GLU A 144 -5.21 3.96 32.40
N GLN A 145 -4.72 2.77 32.73
CA GLN A 145 -5.03 1.57 31.96
C GLN A 145 -6.46 1.13 32.27
N MET A 146 -7.34 1.21 31.29
CA MET A 146 -8.74 0.85 31.44
C MET A 146 -8.98 -0.65 31.30
N GLU A 147 -8.37 -1.27 30.29
CA GLU A 147 -8.57 -2.70 29.99
C GLU A 147 -7.37 -3.28 29.24
N GLY A 148 -7.15 -4.59 29.37
CA GLY A 148 -6.04 -5.31 28.73
C GLY A 148 -6.46 -6.66 28.14
N PHE A 149 -6.00 -6.95 26.92
CA PHE A 149 -6.30 -8.19 26.21
C PHE A 149 -5.04 -8.89 25.72
N HIS A 150 -5.11 -10.22 25.59
CA HIS A 150 -4.06 -11.00 24.94
C HIS A 150 -4.35 -11.14 23.43
N MET A 151 -3.46 -10.59 22.61
CA MET A 151 -3.46 -10.75 21.15
C MET A 151 -2.13 -11.33 20.68
N LYS A 152 -2.15 -12.60 20.24
CA LYS A 152 -0.95 -13.30 19.73
C LYS A 152 -0.49 -12.80 18.36
N ASN A 153 -1.44 -12.38 17.52
CA ASN A 153 -1.13 -11.96 16.17
C ASN A 153 -0.35 -10.64 16.18
N PRO A 154 0.65 -10.47 15.31
CA PRO A 154 1.36 -9.21 15.19
C PRO A 154 0.40 -8.09 14.78
N ALA A 155 0.61 -6.88 15.29
CA ALA A 155 -0.08 -5.69 14.82
C ALA A 155 0.49 -5.27 13.45
N VAL A 156 -0.09 -5.78 12.38
CA VAL A 156 0.28 -5.43 10.99
C VAL A 156 -0.72 -4.38 10.50
N PRO A 157 -0.27 -3.14 10.23
CA PRO A 157 -1.14 -2.08 9.71
C PRO A 157 -1.90 -2.52 8.46
N GLY A 158 -3.21 -2.31 8.44
CA GLY A 158 -4.05 -2.62 7.29
C GLY A 158 -4.45 -4.09 7.14
N VAL A 159 -3.90 -5.00 7.95
CA VAL A 159 -4.25 -6.43 7.96
C VAL A 159 -4.92 -6.81 9.28
N SER A 160 -4.20 -6.65 10.40
CA SER A 160 -4.68 -7.02 11.75
C SER A 160 -4.74 -5.84 12.72
N TRP A 161 -4.18 -4.68 12.33
CA TRP A 161 -4.15 -3.46 13.13
C TRP A 161 -4.96 -2.33 12.46
N PRO A 162 -5.79 -1.58 13.21
CA PRO A 162 -6.02 -1.69 14.66
C PRO A 162 -6.99 -2.82 15.05
N ALA A 163 -6.67 -3.51 16.15
CA ALA A 163 -7.44 -4.65 16.65
C ALA A 163 -8.71 -4.25 17.41
N VAL A 164 -8.76 -3.01 17.92
CA VAL A 164 -9.94 -2.38 18.49
C VAL A 164 -10.26 -1.14 17.67
N GLN A 165 -11.51 -0.99 17.25
CA GLN A 165 -11.99 0.13 16.45
C GLN A 165 -13.29 0.64 17.06
N TRP A 166 -13.44 1.97 17.14
CA TRP A 166 -14.63 2.60 17.70
C TRP A 166 -15.56 3.09 16.59
N SER A 167 -16.84 3.25 16.93
CA SER A 167 -17.73 4.10 16.15
C SER A 167 -17.25 5.56 16.18
N LYS A 168 -17.70 6.35 15.20
CA LYS A 168 -17.39 7.79 15.10
C LYS A 168 -17.70 8.58 16.38
N ASP A 169 -18.72 8.18 17.13
CA ASP A 169 -19.18 8.80 18.38
C ASP A 169 -18.63 8.11 19.64
N GLU A 170 -17.76 7.10 19.48
CA GLU A 170 -17.14 6.31 20.55
C GLU A 170 -18.10 5.57 21.50
N LYS A 171 -19.41 5.54 21.20
CA LYS A 171 -20.39 4.84 22.05
C LYS A 171 -20.23 3.33 22.03
N ILE A 172 -19.76 2.78 20.92
CA ILE A 172 -19.45 1.36 20.79
C ILE A 172 -18.00 1.18 20.36
N ALA A 173 -17.39 0.10 20.84
CA ALA A 173 -16.08 -0.34 20.43
C ALA A 173 -16.15 -1.79 19.97
N LEU A 174 -15.48 -2.10 18.87
CA LEU A 174 -15.43 -3.43 18.30
C LEU A 174 -14.01 -3.96 18.40
N ARG A 175 -13.87 -5.18 18.91
CA ARG A 175 -12.59 -5.87 19.05
C ARG A 175 -12.62 -7.19 18.32
N ILE A 176 -11.61 -7.43 17.50
CA ILE A 176 -11.40 -8.74 16.88
C ILE A 176 -10.76 -9.71 17.87
N ALA A 177 -11.27 -10.93 17.88
CA ALA A 177 -10.70 -12.08 18.59
C ALA A 177 -10.72 -13.30 17.69
N THR A 178 -10.12 -14.40 18.14
CA THR A 178 -10.17 -15.66 17.40
C THR A 178 -11.61 -16.11 17.22
N ASN A 179 -12.05 -16.23 15.95
CA ASN A 179 -13.39 -16.67 15.55
C ASN A 179 -14.56 -15.80 16.03
N SER A 180 -14.32 -14.59 16.53
CA SER A 180 -15.40 -13.74 17.05
C SER A 180 -15.02 -12.26 17.00
N VAL A 181 -16.03 -11.41 16.82
CA VAL A 181 -15.92 -9.96 17.02
C VAL A 181 -16.75 -9.60 18.25
N PHE A 182 -16.12 -8.97 19.24
CA PHE A 182 -16.78 -8.50 20.45
C PHE A 182 -17.19 -7.04 20.29
N ILE A 183 -18.45 -6.74 20.62
CA ILE A 183 -18.98 -5.38 20.68
C ILE A 183 -19.05 -4.99 22.15
N HIS A 184 -18.33 -3.93 22.47
CA HIS A 184 -18.16 -3.36 23.80
C HIS A 184 -18.89 -2.00 23.89
N ARG A 185 -19.31 -1.62 25.09
CA ARG A 185 -19.71 -0.23 25.39
C ARG A 185 -18.45 0.64 25.38
N GLY A 186 -18.32 1.48 24.37
CA GLY A 186 -17.07 2.19 24.09
C GLY A 186 -16.66 3.22 25.15
N THR A 187 -17.60 3.65 26.01
CA THR A 187 -17.38 4.63 27.08
C THR A 187 -17.08 4.03 28.47
N SER A 188 -17.41 2.75 28.69
CA SER A 188 -17.38 2.12 30.01
C SER A 188 -16.55 0.84 29.98
N TRP A 189 -15.23 1.00 30.00
CA TRP A 189 -14.31 -0.14 29.94
C TRP A 189 -14.18 -0.90 31.25
N SER A 190 -14.38 -0.23 32.38
CA SER A 190 -14.23 -0.77 33.74
C SER A 190 -15.42 -1.59 34.23
N GLU A 191 -16.53 -1.62 33.50
CA GLU A 191 -17.74 -2.36 33.89
C GLU A 191 -17.63 -3.84 33.49
N PRO A 192 -18.00 -4.79 34.38
CA PRO A 192 -17.95 -6.22 34.05
C PRO A 192 -18.91 -6.62 32.92
N ASP A 193 -20.01 -5.87 32.72
CA ASP A 193 -20.99 -6.07 31.65
C ASP A 193 -20.71 -5.20 30.40
N ASN A 194 -19.46 -4.80 30.20
CA ASN A 194 -19.05 -3.98 29.04
C ASN A 194 -19.32 -4.68 27.69
N VAL A 195 -19.29 -6.02 27.65
CA VAL A 195 -19.58 -6.77 26.42
C VAL A 195 -21.07 -6.74 26.11
N LEU A 196 -21.46 -5.94 25.12
CA LEU A 196 -22.84 -5.82 24.64
C LEU A 196 -23.26 -7.05 23.82
N GLU A 197 -22.39 -7.50 22.92
CA GLU A 197 -22.69 -8.64 22.05
C GLU A 197 -21.42 -9.33 21.56
N ARG A 198 -21.50 -10.65 21.35
CA ARG A 198 -20.46 -11.45 20.71
C ARG A 198 -20.95 -11.95 19.36
N VAL A 199 -20.37 -11.43 18.29
CA VAL A 199 -20.66 -11.85 16.92
C VAL A 199 -19.70 -12.99 16.55
N SER A 200 -20.23 -14.21 16.49
CA SER A 200 -19.45 -15.41 16.16
C SER A 200 -19.22 -15.49 14.65
N VAL A 201 -17.97 -15.28 14.22
CA VAL A 201 -17.56 -15.36 12.81
C VAL A 201 -16.32 -16.25 12.74
N GLU A 202 -16.53 -17.52 12.39
CA GLU A 202 -15.46 -18.51 12.34
C GLU A 202 -14.38 -18.09 11.32
N GLY A 203 -13.10 -18.15 11.73
CA GLY A 203 -11.99 -17.85 10.85
C GLY A 203 -11.78 -16.38 10.52
N VAL A 204 -12.47 -15.44 11.20
CA VAL A 204 -12.27 -14.00 10.98
C VAL A 204 -10.80 -13.61 11.13
N LYS A 205 -10.27 -12.92 10.13
CA LYS A 205 -8.88 -12.42 10.11
C LYS A 205 -8.80 -10.91 10.21
N GLN A 206 -9.78 -10.22 9.63
CA GLN A 206 -9.81 -8.77 9.53
C GLN A 206 -11.23 -8.26 9.69
N PHE A 207 -11.35 -7.06 10.24
CA PHE A 207 -12.61 -6.34 10.34
C PHE A 207 -12.36 -4.84 10.16
N SER A 208 -13.38 -4.10 9.76
CA SER A 208 -13.30 -2.64 9.68
C SER A 208 -14.63 -2.00 10.03
N VAL A 209 -14.60 -1.03 10.94
CA VAL A 209 -15.79 -0.28 11.38
C VAL A 209 -16.07 0.85 10.41
N SER A 210 -17.35 1.04 10.11
CA SER A 210 -17.81 2.12 9.23
C SER A 210 -17.60 3.49 9.89
N PRO A 211 -17.08 4.49 9.15
CA PRO A 211 -16.91 5.87 9.65
C PRO A 211 -18.22 6.67 9.64
N GLY A 212 -19.34 6.08 9.22
CA GLY A 212 -20.65 6.72 9.19
C GLY A 212 -21.35 6.80 10.55
N ASP A 213 -22.54 7.41 10.56
CA ASP A 213 -23.32 7.58 11.80
C ASP A 213 -24.07 6.30 12.22
N ARG A 214 -24.21 5.33 11.30
CA ARG A 214 -24.82 4.02 11.58
C ARG A 214 -23.74 3.03 11.99
N TYR A 215 -24.01 2.26 13.05
CA TYR A 215 -23.10 1.23 13.53
C TYR A 215 -23.06 0.02 12.61
N ARG A 216 -22.07 0.02 11.71
CA ARG A 216 -21.84 -1.06 10.76
C ARG A 216 -20.36 -1.43 10.75
N PHE A 217 -20.08 -2.68 10.43
CA PHE A 217 -18.70 -3.15 10.30
C PHE A 217 -18.62 -4.28 9.29
N THR A 218 -17.45 -4.41 8.65
CA THR A 218 -17.13 -5.51 7.76
C THR A 218 -16.34 -6.57 8.50
N THR A 219 -16.48 -7.82 8.09
CA THR A 219 -15.63 -8.93 8.50
C THR A 219 -15.12 -9.67 7.29
N PHE A 220 -13.88 -10.13 7.35
CA PHE A 220 -13.26 -10.97 6.33
C PHE A 220 -12.84 -12.31 6.91
N VAL A 221 -13.25 -13.37 6.21
CA VAL A 221 -12.85 -14.75 6.44
C VAL A 221 -12.14 -15.22 5.17
N PRO A 222 -10.85 -15.58 5.22
CA PRO A 222 -10.14 -16.10 4.06
C PRO A 222 -10.60 -17.52 3.72
N GLU A 223 -10.24 -17.98 2.53
CA GLU A 223 -10.54 -19.33 2.07
C GLU A 223 -9.92 -20.39 3.00
N LYS A 224 -10.70 -21.42 3.36
CA LYS A 224 -10.23 -22.51 4.24
C LYS A 224 -10.96 -23.81 3.96
N LYS A 225 -10.21 -24.88 3.68
CA LYS A 225 -10.72 -26.27 3.54
C LYS A 225 -11.95 -26.39 2.62
N GLY A 226 -11.89 -25.76 1.45
CA GLY A 226 -12.97 -25.79 0.45
C GLY A 226 -14.12 -24.79 0.69
N ASN A 227 -14.12 -24.05 1.80
CA ASN A 227 -15.03 -22.92 1.98
C ASN A 227 -14.44 -21.66 1.33
N PRO A 228 -15.20 -20.96 0.45
CA PRO A 228 -14.71 -19.76 -0.22
C PRO A 228 -14.45 -18.63 0.79
N ALA A 229 -13.56 -17.71 0.43
CA ALA A 229 -13.36 -16.50 1.21
C ALA A 229 -14.66 -15.68 1.24
N LYS A 230 -14.96 -15.02 2.35
CA LYS A 230 -16.21 -14.26 2.53
C LYS A 230 -15.94 -12.92 3.16
N VAL A 231 -16.47 -11.86 2.53
CA VAL A 231 -16.60 -10.54 3.13
C VAL A 231 -18.07 -10.30 3.43
N ALA A 232 -18.37 -9.89 4.66
CA ALA A 232 -19.75 -9.61 5.07
C ALA A 232 -19.82 -8.29 5.85
N ILE A 233 -20.94 -7.58 5.68
CA ILE A 233 -21.27 -6.37 6.44
C ILE A 233 -22.31 -6.74 7.48
N TYR A 234 -22.05 -6.41 8.74
CA TYR A 234 -22.99 -6.52 9.85
C TYR A 234 -23.43 -5.14 10.31
N ALA A 235 -24.63 -5.05 10.87
CA ALA A 235 -25.15 -3.83 11.47
C ALA A 235 -25.54 -4.11 12.92
N TYR A 236 -25.08 -3.28 13.84
CA TYR A 236 -25.50 -3.33 15.24
C TYR A 236 -26.72 -2.41 15.44
N PRO A 237 -27.78 -2.82 16.17
CA PRO A 237 -27.89 -4.03 17.02
C PRO A 237 -28.25 -5.37 16.35
N ASN A 238 -28.63 -5.40 15.07
CA ASN A 238 -29.05 -6.65 14.41
C ASN A 238 -27.86 -7.44 13.81
N THR A 239 -27.03 -8.05 14.67
CA THR A 239 -25.78 -8.69 14.23
C THR A 239 -25.89 -10.20 13.92
N LYS A 240 -27.06 -10.81 14.16
CA LYS A 240 -27.30 -12.24 13.92
C LYS A 240 -27.13 -12.64 12.45
N THR A 241 -27.54 -11.75 11.55
CA THR A 241 -27.44 -11.95 10.11
C THR A 241 -26.65 -10.82 9.48
N PRO A 242 -25.73 -11.10 8.55
CA PRO A 242 -25.09 -10.05 7.78
C PRO A 242 -26.15 -9.32 6.93
N VAL A 243 -26.00 -7.99 6.82
CA VAL A 243 -26.84 -7.14 5.97
C VAL A 243 -26.60 -7.45 4.50
N THR A 244 -25.33 -7.58 4.14
CA THR A 244 -24.90 -7.99 2.81
C THR A 244 -23.57 -8.72 2.92
N GLY A 245 -23.19 -9.48 1.90
CA GLY A 245 -21.89 -10.10 1.85
C GLY A 245 -21.62 -10.73 0.50
N LYS A 246 -20.34 -10.88 0.20
CA LYS A 246 -19.85 -11.47 -1.04
C LYS A 246 -18.83 -12.55 -0.74
N SER A 247 -18.98 -13.67 -1.43
CA SER A 247 -17.99 -14.75 -1.43
C SER A 247 -17.04 -14.60 -2.61
N PHE A 248 -15.78 -14.91 -2.38
CA PHE A 248 -14.69 -14.85 -3.36
C PHE A 248 -14.01 -16.22 -3.42
N TYR A 249 -13.74 -16.68 -4.63
CA TYR A 249 -12.86 -17.82 -4.87
C TYR A 249 -11.47 -17.27 -5.11
N GLN A 250 -10.45 -17.84 -4.46
CA GLN A 250 -9.08 -17.32 -4.55
C GLN A 250 -9.03 -15.86 -4.07
N ALA A 251 -9.22 -15.66 -2.76
CA ALA A 251 -8.92 -14.38 -2.11
C ALA A 251 -8.19 -14.65 -0.80
N GLU A 252 -6.90 -14.32 -0.79
CA GLU A 252 -6.02 -14.53 0.36
C GLU A 252 -6.04 -13.31 1.28
N GLU A 253 -5.98 -12.13 0.68
CA GLU A 253 -5.95 -10.85 1.37
C GLU A 253 -7.08 -9.95 0.89
N VAL A 254 -7.58 -9.10 1.80
CA VAL A 254 -8.57 -8.09 1.47
C VAL A 254 -8.17 -6.75 2.05
N THR A 255 -8.41 -5.70 1.28
CA THR A 255 -8.44 -4.32 1.80
C THR A 255 -9.86 -3.81 1.69
N THR A 256 -10.39 -3.34 2.82
CA THR A 256 -11.77 -2.87 2.91
C THR A 256 -11.78 -1.36 3.11
N ASN A 257 -12.24 -0.62 2.10
CA ASN A 257 -12.21 0.84 2.06
C ASN A 257 -13.65 1.39 2.18
N TRP A 258 -14.00 1.89 3.36
CA TRP A 258 -15.29 2.52 3.59
C TRP A 258 -15.39 3.89 2.93
N SER A 259 -16.56 4.19 2.38
CA SER A 259 -16.94 5.55 2.00
C SER A 259 -16.96 6.47 3.23
N PRO A 260 -16.64 7.77 3.11
CA PRO A 260 -16.59 8.67 4.27
C PRO A 260 -17.94 8.88 4.97
N ASN A 261 -19.05 8.62 4.28
CA ASN A 261 -20.40 8.65 4.86
C ASN A 261 -20.80 7.30 5.49
N GLY A 262 -20.03 6.23 5.27
CA GLY A 262 -20.25 4.91 5.84
C GLY A 262 -21.42 4.11 5.22
N ASN A 263 -21.90 4.51 4.04
CA ASN A 263 -23.02 3.85 3.37
C ASN A 263 -22.60 2.78 2.36
N SER A 264 -21.38 2.85 1.85
CA SER A 264 -20.84 1.86 0.92
C SER A 264 -19.40 1.53 1.27
N CYS A 265 -18.94 0.35 0.86
CA CYS A 265 -17.60 -0.12 1.10
C CYS A 265 -17.00 -0.77 -0.15
N ILE A 266 -15.77 -0.41 -0.49
CA ILE A 266 -15.02 -1.06 -1.57
C ILE A 266 -14.22 -2.20 -0.97
N VAL A 267 -14.44 -3.38 -1.53
CA VAL A 267 -13.72 -4.61 -1.21
C VAL A 267 -12.71 -4.85 -2.32
N PHE A 268 -11.44 -4.74 -1.98
CA PHE A 268 -10.32 -5.01 -2.86
C PHE A 268 -9.65 -6.31 -2.42
N THR A 269 -9.81 -7.38 -3.19
CA THR A 269 -9.19 -8.67 -2.91
C THR A 269 -7.93 -8.85 -3.75
N HIS A 270 -6.92 -9.47 -3.15
CA HIS A 270 -5.68 -9.83 -3.80
C HIS A 270 -5.33 -11.30 -3.52
N THR A 271 -4.76 -11.96 -4.52
CA THR A 271 -4.32 -13.35 -4.46
C THR A 271 -2.94 -13.44 -5.03
N THR A 272 -2.01 -14.08 -4.33
CA THR A 272 -0.59 -14.12 -4.72
C THR A 272 -0.30 -15.11 -5.84
N VAL A 273 -1.04 -16.22 -5.92
CA VAL A 273 -0.85 -17.27 -6.93
C VAL A 273 -2.14 -17.43 -7.73
N ASP A 274 -2.10 -17.02 -8.99
CA ASP A 274 -3.16 -17.34 -9.94
C ASP A 274 -2.99 -18.79 -10.42
N THR A 275 -3.81 -19.71 -9.90
CA THR A 275 -3.78 -21.12 -10.33
C THR A 275 -4.20 -21.30 -11.79
N THR A 276 -4.77 -20.27 -12.43
CA THR A 276 -5.11 -20.31 -13.86
C THR A 276 -3.91 -20.01 -14.76
N GLY A 277 -2.78 -19.57 -14.19
CA GLY A 277 -1.53 -19.31 -14.92
C GLY A 277 -1.59 -18.12 -15.87
N LYS A 278 -2.62 -17.26 -15.77
CA LYS A 278 -2.81 -16.10 -16.66
C LYS A 278 -2.03 -14.88 -16.20
N SER A 279 -1.73 -14.76 -14.91
CA SER A 279 -1.01 -13.61 -14.35
C SER A 279 0.04 -14.00 -13.31
N TYR A 280 1.30 -13.65 -13.58
CA TYR A 280 2.44 -13.80 -12.65
C TYR A 280 2.28 -12.99 -11.36
N TYR A 281 1.48 -11.92 -11.39
CA TYR A 281 1.19 -11.05 -10.23
C TYR A 281 -0.07 -11.46 -9.47
N GLY A 282 -0.64 -12.63 -9.77
CA GLY A 282 -1.88 -13.08 -9.17
C GLY A 282 -3.12 -12.32 -9.69
N SER A 283 -4.27 -12.52 -9.03
CA SER A 283 -5.55 -11.95 -9.46
C SER A 283 -6.06 -10.90 -8.47
N THR A 284 -6.63 -9.82 -8.99
CA THR A 284 -7.28 -8.78 -8.19
C THR A 284 -8.74 -8.66 -8.55
N SER A 285 -9.62 -8.60 -7.55
CA SER A 285 -11.05 -8.31 -7.77
C SER A 285 -11.46 -7.08 -6.97
N LEU A 286 -12.29 -6.24 -7.58
CA LEU A 286 -12.74 -4.99 -7.00
C LEU A 286 -14.26 -4.92 -7.03
N HIS A 287 -14.87 -4.91 -5.85
CA HIS A 287 -16.32 -4.87 -5.69
C HIS A 287 -16.75 -3.75 -4.75
N LEU A 288 -17.89 -3.14 -5.04
CA LEU A 288 -18.57 -2.24 -4.13
C LEU A 288 -19.71 -3.02 -3.45
N LEU A 289 -19.75 -2.96 -2.12
CA LEU A 289 -20.83 -3.48 -1.30
C LEU A 289 -21.63 -2.31 -0.71
N SER A 290 -22.95 -2.34 -0.83
CA SER A 290 -23.82 -1.35 -0.20
C SER A 290 -24.15 -1.77 1.23
N ALA A 291 -23.99 -0.86 2.19
CA ALA A 291 -24.17 -1.16 3.60
C ALA A 291 -25.64 -1.11 4.05
N ASP A 292 -26.56 -0.78 3.14
CA ASP A 292 -28.01 -0.77 3.37
C ASP A 292 -28.74 -2.03 2.87
N GLY A 293 -28.03 -2.94 2.19
CA GLY A 293 -28.63 -4.16 1.62
C GLY A 293 -29.55 -3.89 0.42
N SER A 294 -29.55 -2.67 -0.14
CA SER A 294 -30.36 -2.35 -1.34
C SER A 294 -29.78 -2.95 -2.62
N GLN A 295 -28.45 -3.14 -2.64
CA GLN A 295 -27.70 -3.77 -3.73
C GLN A 295 -26.59 -4.63 -3.12
N ASP A 296 -26.60 -5.92 -3.42
CA ASP A 296 -25.72 -6.89 -2.76
C ASP A 296 -24.27 -6.79 -3.21
N ASP A 297 -24.03 -6.61 -4.50
CA ASP A 297 -22.68 -6.39 -5.01
C ASP A 297 -22.65 -5.70 -6.37
N TYR A 298 -21.67 -4.82 -6.56
CA TYR A 298 -21.36 -4.25 -7.87
C TYR A 298 -19.88 -4.48 -8.20
N ALA A 299 -19.60 -5.23 -9.27
CA ALA A 299 -18.25 -5.36 -9.78
C ALA A 299 -17.81 -4.03 -10.41
N ILE A 300 -16.75 -3.43 -9.89
CA ILE A 300 -16.29 -2.13 -10.38
C ILE A 300 -15.58 -2.35 -11.71
N PRO A 301 -16.08 -1.79 -12.84
CA PRO A 301 -15.45 -2.00 -14.13
C PRO A 301 -14.08 -1.32 -14.12
N LEU A 302 -13.04 -2.06 -14.49
CA LEU A 302 -11.69 -1.50 -14.55
C LEU A 302 -11.57 -0.60 -15.79
N PRO A 303 -10.96 0.60 -15.67
CA PRO A 303 -10.74 1.46 -16.83
C PRO A 303 -9.86 0.81 -17.91
N LYS A 304 -8.90 -0.02 -17.48
CA LYS A 304 -7.97 -0.75 -18.34
C LYS A 304 -7.66 -2.11 -17.71
N GLU A 305 -7.55 -3.13 -18.55
CA GLU A 305 -7.18 -4.49 -18.15
C GLU A 305 -5.76 -4.53 -17.56
N GLY A 306 -5.63 -5.20 -16.42
CA GLY A 306 -4.39 -5.35 -15.68
C GLY A 306 -4.59 -5.21 -14.17
N PRO A 307 -3.50 -5.11 -13.41
CA PRO A 307 -3.57 -5.02 -11.96
C PRO A 307 -4.20 -3.70 -11.52
N VAL A 308 -4.89 -3.72 -10.38
CA VAL A 308 -5.32 -2.51 -9.68
C VAL A 308 -4.20 -2.09 -8.74
N TYR A 309 -3.73 -0.85 -8.87
CA TYR A 309 -2.65 -0.32 -8.06
C TYR A 309 -3.15 0.39 -6.80
N ASP A 310 -4.21 1.20 -6.93
CA ASP A 310 -4.76 1.95 -5.80
C ASP A 310 -6.23 2.32 -6.02
N VAL A 311 -6.98 2.39 -4.93
CA VAL A 311 -8.40 2.77 -4.91
C VAL A 311 -8.67 3.64 -3.69
N LYS A 312 -9.13 4.88 -3.92
CA LYS A 312 -9.37 5.85 -2.84
C LYS A 312 -10.68 6.59 -3.03
N TRP A 313 -11.48 6.61 -1.96
CA TRP A 313 -12.65 7.48 -1.84
C TRP A 313 -12.25 8.95 -1.75
N CYS A 314 -13.08 9.82 -2.34
CA CYS A 314 -13.06 11.24 -2.04
C CYS A 314 -13.36 11.41 -0.54
N PRO A 315 -12.57 12.20 0.20
CA PRO A 315 -12.74 12.35 1.65
C PRO A 315 -13.98 13.17 2.05
N ASP A 316 -14.59 13.90 1.12
CA ASP A 316 -15.81 14.67 1.36
C ASP A 316 -17.03 13.73 1.47
N PRO A 317 -17.69 13.65 2.65
CA PRO A 317 -18.83 12.75 2.84
C PRO A 317 -20.05 13.11 1.99
N LEU A 318 -20.15 14.35 1.49
CA LEU A 318 -21.22 14.80 0.60
C LEU A 318 -21.01 14.33 -0.84
N LYS A 319 -19.78 13.93 -1.20
CA LYS A 319 -19.40 13.50 -2.54
C LYS A 319 -18.96 12.04 -2.51
N PRO A 320 -19.87 11.08 -2.71
CA PRO A 320 -19.54 9.67 -2.70
C PRO A 320 -18.90 9.25 -4.04
N PHE A 321 -17.76 9.86 -4.36
CA PHE A 321 -16.93 9.57 -5.52
C PHE A 321 -15.67 8.84 -5.08
N PHE A 322 -15.09 8.03 -5.97
CA PHE A 322 -13.80 7.38 -5.72
C PHE A 322 -13.01 7.27 -7.01
N ILE A 323 -11.69 7.14 -6.90
CA ILE A 323 -10.81 6.91 -8.06
C ILE A 323 -10.25 5.50 -7.99
N VAL A 324 -10.28 4.82 -9.13
CA VAL A 324 -9.61 3.54 -9.35
C VAL A 324 -8.46 3.77 -10.31
N LEU A 325 -7.29 3.25 -9.94
CA LEU A 325 -6.09 3.29 -10.76
C LEU A 325 -5.72 1.84 -11.13
N SER A 326 -5.87 1.48 -12.41
CA SER A 326 -5.61 0.11 -12.87
C SER A 326 -5.02 0.05 -14.28
N GLY A 327 -4.60 -1.15 -14.65
CA GLY A 327 -4.20 -1.51 -16.01
C GLY A 327 -2.70 -1.68 -16.19
N SER A 328 -2.30 -2.37 -17.25
CA SER A 328 -0.88 -2.51 -17.59
C SER A 328 -0.21 -1.15 -17.79
N MET A 329 0.96 -0.93 -17.18
CA MET A 329 1.69 0.33 -17.25
C MET A 329 2.00 0.74 -18.71
N PRO A 330 1.70 1.98 -19.14
CA PRO A 330 1.13 3.10 -18.37
C PRO A 330 -0.32 2.85 -17.95
N SER A 331 -0.57 3.03 -16.66
CA SER A 331 -1.86 2.77 -16.02
C SER A 331 -2.86 3.88 -16.32
N GLN A 332 -4.14 3.60 -16.07
CA GLN A 332 -5.23 4.53 -16.29
C GLN A 332 -5.99 4.78 -14.99
N ALA A 333 -6.18 6.05 -14.65
CA ALA A 333 -7.03 6.46 -13.53
C ALA A 333 -8.40 6.87 -14.03
N CYS A 334 -9.45 6.44 -13.32
CA CYS A 334 -10.84 6.79 -13.62
C CYS A 334 -11.60 7.15 -12.34
N LEU A 335 -12.41 8.21 -12.41
CA LEU A 335 -13.31 8.67 -11.36
C LEU A 335 -14.67 7.97 -11.50
N TYR A 336 -15.16 7.42 -10.40
CA TYR A 336 -16.44 6.71 -10.33
C TYR A 336 -17.38 7.39 -9.33
N ASN A 337 -18.68 7.19 -9.51
CA ASN A 337 -19.68 7.45 -8.48
C ASN A 337 -19.94 6.21 -7.60
N ALA A 338 -20.72 6.36 -6.52
CA ALA A 338 -21.14 5.25 -5.66
C ALA A 338 -22.07 4.22 -6.34
N LYS A 339 -22.43 4.41 -7.61
CA LYS A 339 -23.09 3.39 -8.44
C LYS A 339 -22.11 2.71 -9.40
N CYS A 340 -20.81 2.99 -9.25
CA CYS A 340 -19.73 2.49 -10.08
C CYS A 340 -19.84 2.85 -11.57
N GLU A 341 -20.49 3.98 -11.89
CA GLU A 341 -20.49 4.57 -13.22
C GLU A 341 -19.21 5.41 -13.41
N GLN A 342 -18.60 5.28 -14.59
CA GLN A 342 -17.41 6.04 -14.96
C GLN A 342 -17.78 7.50 -15.26
N LEU A 343 -17.29 8.43 -14.42
CA LEU A 343 -17.58 9.86 -14.54
C LEU A 343 -16.51 10.64 -15.31
N PHE A 344 -15.26 10.20 -15.25
CA PHE A 344 -14.13 10.89 -15.86
C PHE A 344 -12.88 10.00 -15.94
N LEU A 345 -12.18 10.03 -17.07
CA LEU A 345 -10.88 9.38 -17.24
C LEU A 345 -9.76 10.42 -17.21
N PHE A 346 -8.76 10.23 -16.36
CA PHE A 346 -7.64 11.16 -16.20
C PHE A 346 -6.56 11.03 -17.28
N GLY A 347 -6.69 10.03 -18.16
CA GLY A 347 -5.69 9.67 -19.16
C GLY A 347 -4.73 8.58 -18.69
N GLU A 348 -3.91 8.09 -19.62
CA GLU A 348 -2.87 7.10 -19.33
C GLU A 348 -1.57 7.77 -18.90
N ALA A 349 -0.98 7.30 -17.81
CA ALA A 349 0.30 7.77 -17.31
C ALA A 349 0.97 6.70 -16.43
N HIS A 350 2.28 6.79 -16.22
CA HIS A 350 2.99 5.91 -15.30
C HIS A 350 2.70 6.31 -13.83
N ARG A 351 1.53 5.93 -13.31
CA ARG A 351 1.05 6.27 -11.96
C ARG A 351 0.62 5.02 -11.21
N ASN A 352 0.75 5.00 -9.90
CA ASN A 352 0.35 3.88 -9.05
C ASN A 352 -0.27 4.33 -7.71
N THR A 353 -0.41 5.64 -7.49
CA THR A 353 -0.85 6.19 -6.21
C THR A 353 -1.86 7.30 -6.44
N VAL A 354 -2.96 7.26 -5.68
CA VAL A 354 -3.98 8.29 -5.65
C VAL A 354 -3.94 8.99 -4.28
N ALA A 355 -3.78 10.31 -4.28
CA ALA A 355 -3.83 11.10 -3.04
C ALA A 355 -4.87 12.21 -3.17
N TRP A 356 -5.98 12.07 -2.44
CA TRP A 356 -7.00 13.12 -2.31
C TRP A 356 -6.58 14.15 -1.27
N ALA A 357 -6.81 15.42 -1.58
CA ALA A 357 -6.71 16.48 -0.58
C ALA A 357 -7.88 16.41 0.42
N PRO A 358 -7.70 16.76 1.71
CA PRO A 358 -8.75 16.66 2.74
C PRO A 358 -10.07 17.35 2.40
N SER A 359 -10.03 18.44 1.63
CA SER A 359 -11.22 19.15 1.11
C SER A 359 -12.04 18.36 0.09
N GLY A 360 -11.49 17.26 -0.45
CA GLY A 360 -12.10 16.48 -1.53
C GLY A 360 -12.05 17.15 -2.90
N ARG A 361 -11.42 18.32 -3.02
CA ARG A 361 -11.35 19.08 -4.28
C ARG A 361 -10.14 18.71 -5.15
N PHE A 362 -8.95 18.66 -4.57
CA PHE A 362 -7.72 18.42 -5.31
C PHE A 362 -7.29 16.95 -5.24
N VAL A 363 -6.69 16.46 -6.32
CA VAL A 363 -6.15 15.10 -6.42
C VAL A 363 -4.73 15.17 -6.96
N ALA A 364 -3.82 14.43 -6.32
CA ALA A 364 -2.51 14.13 -6.87
C ALA A 364 -2.50 12.66 -7.34
N LEU A 365 -2.22 12.46 -8.63
CA LEU A 365 -1.95 11.14 -9.19
C LEU A 365 -0.44 11.00 -9.34
N ALA A 366 0.16 10.06 -8.62
CA ALA A 366 1.60 9.94 -8.53
C ALA A 366 2.11 8.56 -8.96
N GLY A 367 3.34 8.53 -9.47
CA GLY A 367 4.09 7.30 -9.74
C GLY A 367 5.27 7.18 -8.78
N PHE A 368 5.07 6.54 -7.63
CA PHE A 368 6.07 6.39 -6.58
C PHE A 368 6.67 4.98 -6.49
N GLY A 369 7.71 4.82 -5.67
CA GLY A 369 8.44 3.56 -5.52
C GLY A 369 9.32 3.27 -6.73
N ASN A 370 8.96 2.26 -7.53
CA ASN A 370 9.76 1.82 -8.68
C ASN A 370 9.57 2.70 -9.94
N LEU A 371 8.70 3.70 -9.88
CA LEU A 371 8.42 4.63 -10.96
C LEU A 371 9.27 5.91 -10.81
N ALA A 372 9.28 6.76 -11.85
CA ALA A 372 10.15 7.92 -11.94
C ALA A 372 9.89 9.01 -10.87
N GLY A 373 8.78 8.96 -10.15
CA GLY A 373 8.40 9.97 -9.15
C GLY A 373 7.49 11.08 -9.68
N ASP A 374 6.96 10.96 -10.90
CA ASP A 374 6.10 11.99 -11.48
C ASP A 374 4.74 12.09 -10.77
N VAL A 375 4.29 13.32 -10.55
CA VAL A 375 3.04 13.67 -9.86
C VAL A 375 2.24 14.64 -10.72
N ASP A 376 0.98 14.28 -11.00
CA ASP A 376 0.02 15.14 -11.70
C ASP A 376 -1.03 15.68 -10.73
N PHE A 377 -1.22 16.99 -10.74
CA PHE A 377 -2.16 17.68 -9.88
C PHE A 377 -3.43 18.05 -10.64
N TRP A 378 -4.59 17.69 -10.08
CA TRP A 378 -5.90 17.82 -10.71
C TRP A 378 -6.88 18.57 -9.82
N ASP A 379 -7.67 19.46 -10.41
CA ASP A 379 -8.88 20.01 -9.78
C ASP A 379 -10.03 19.06 -10.10
N GLY A 380 -10.49 18.32 -9.09
CA GLY A 380 -11.55 17.31 -9.21
C GLY A 380 -12.93 17.91 -9.47
N ASN A 381 -13.19 19.16 -9.05
CA ASN A 381 -14.45 19.84 -9.36
C ASN A 381 -14.49 20.24 -10.84
N LYS A 382 -13.37 20.78 -11.35
CA LYS A 382 -13.25 21.21 -12.77
C LYS A 382 -12.83 20.08 -13.72
N LYS A 383 -12.48 18.90 -13.19
CA LYS A 383 -11.91 17.76 -13.92
C LYS A 383 -10.74 18.18 -14.83
N LYS A 384 -9.89 19.09 -14.32
CA LYS A 384 -8.82 19.71 -15.11
C LYS A 384 -7.47 19.50 -14.46
N LYS A 385 -6.49 19.08 -15.27
CA LYS A 385 -5.09 19.03 -14.87
C LYS A 385 -4.56 20.45 -14.67
N MET A 386 -4.03 20.73 -13.48
CA MET A 386 -3.48 22.04 -13.12
C MET A 386 -1.99 22.13 -13.43
N GLY A 387 -1.24 21.07 -13.14
CA GLY A 387 0.20 21.01 -13.34
C GLY A 387 0.76 19.62 -13.09
N SER A 388 2.05 19.47 -13.37
CA SER A 388 2.83 18.26 -13.13
C SER A 388 4.15 18.64 -12.49
N ASN A 389 4.65 17.77 -11.63
CA ASN A 389 5.98 17.89 -11.05
C ASN A 389 6.61 16.50 -10.89
N THR A 390 7.88 16.44 -10.53
CA THR A 390 8.59 15.18 -10.32
C THR A 390 9.24 15.17 -8.95
N ALA A 391 8.92 14.16 -8.16
CA ALA A 391 9.45 13.91 -6.83
C ALA A 391 10.08 12.50 -6.80
N HIS A 392 11.36 12.45 -7.14
CA HIS A 392 12.13 11.21 -7.19
C HIS A 392 12.21 10.53 -5.81
N CYS A 393 12.24 9.19 -5.82
CA CYS A 393 12.48 8.38 -4.62
C CYS A 393 11.52 8.62 -3.45
N ALA A 394 10.32 9.14 -3.73
CA ALA A 394 9.28 9.36 -2.75
C ALA A 394 8.92 8.07 -2.00
N VAL A 395 8.99 8.12 -0.67
CA VAL A 395 8.60 7.03 0.22
C VAL A 395 7.30 7.36 0.94
N GLY A 396 7.18 8.58 1.45
CA GLY A 396 5.96 9.11 2.08
C GLY A 396 5.41 10.29 1.28
N TYR A 397 4.11 10.50 1.40
CA TYR A 397 3.41 11.61 0.75
C TYR A 397 2.15 11.98 1.53
N GLY A 398 1.66 13.20 1.35
CA GLY A 398 0.41 13.62 1.97
C GLY A 398 0.06 15.07 1.68
N TRP A 399 -1.23 15.33 1.59
CA TRP A 399 -1.76 16.69 1.52
C TRP A 399 -1.79 17.33 2.90
N SER A 400 -1.50 18.62 2.96
CA SER A 400 -1.72 19.43 4.15
C SER A 400 -3.21 19.46 4.52
N PRO A 401 -3.55 19.64 5.81
CA PRO A 401 -4.94 19.69 6.27
C PRO A 401 -5.79 20.77 5.58
N ASP A 402 -5.16 21.86 5.16
CA ASP A 402 -5.79 22.98 4.44
C ASP A 402 -5.91 22.74 2.92
N SER A 403 -5.46 21.58 2.42
CA SER A 403 -5.47 21.19 1.00
C SER A 403 -4.67 22.11 0.06
N ARG A 404 -3.70 22.88 0.57
CA ARG A 404 -2.93 23.84 -0.23
C ARG A 404 -1.53 23.37 -0.60
N THR A 405 -0.96 22.49 0.21
CA THR A 405 0.41 22.03 0.08
C THR A 405 0.39 20.51 0.01
N PHE A 406 1.20 19.94 -0.87
CA PHE A 406 1.43 18.52 -1.00
C PHE A 406 2.87 18.24 -0.59
N MET A 407 3.03 17.38 0.41
CA MET A 407 4.31 16.96 0.93
C MET A 407 4.72 15.65 0.29
N VAL A 408 6.00 15.56 -0.09
CA VAL A 408 6.65 14.30 -0.46
C VAL A 408 7.89 14.15 0.39
N SER A 409 8.09 12.97 0.96
CA SER A 409 9.21 12.67 1.84
C SER A 409 10.00 11.45 1.37
N THR A 410 11.33 11.56 1.42
CA THR A 410 12.26 10.46 1.22
C THR A 410 12.75 9.99 2.58
N THR A 411 12.48 8.74 2.95
CA THR A 411 12.75 8.21 4.30
C THR A 411 13.54 6.90 4.31
N ALA A 412 14.39 6.76 5.32
CA ALA A 412 15.07 5.53 5.69
C ALA A 412 14.11 4.57 6.43
N PRO A 413 14.31 3.24 6.35
CA PRO A 413 15.44 2.53 5.72
C PRO A 413 15.26 2.26 4.22
N ARG A 414 14.10 2.62 3.64
CA ARG A 414 13.80 2.31 2.24
C ARG A 414 14.75 3.04 1.28
N MET A 415 15.01 4.31 1.56
CA MET A 415 16.01 5.12 0.87
C MET A 415 16.96 5.71 1.91
N ASN A 416 18.26 5.46 1.79
CA ASN A 416 19.27 5.96 2.72
C ASN A 416 20.05 7.18 2.20
N VAL A 417 19.59 7.76 1.08
CA VAL A 417 20.22 8.91 0.40
C VAL A 417 19.13 9.96 0.16
N ASP A 418 19.53 11.24 0.18
CA ASP A 418 18.65 12.40 -0.04
C ASP A 418 17.37 12.37 0.83
N ASN A 419 17.54 12.00 2.10
CA ASN A 419 16.47 12.00 3.07
C ASN A 419 16.00 13.43 3.35
N GLY A 420 14.68 13.61 3.45
CA GLY A 420 14.12 14.94 3.57
C GLY A 420 12.69 15.04 3.06
N VAL A 421 12.21 16.28 3.02
CA VAL A 421 10.85 16.63 2.65
C VAL A 421 10.87 17.72 1.59
N ARG A 422 10.05 17.55 0.56
CA ARG A 422 9.77 18.56 -0.46
C ARG A 422 8.29 18.92 -0.43
N LEU A 423 8.02 20.22 -0.47
CA LEU A 423 6.68 20.79 -0.45
C LEU A 423 6.34 21.32 -1.83
N PHE A 424 5.19 20.93 -2.35
CA PHE A 424 4.62 21.40 -3.60
C PHE A 424 3.30 22.09 -3.31
N LYS A 425 2.94 23.08 -4.12
CA LYS A 425 1.63 23.73 -4.03
C LYS A 425 0.58 22.86 -4.72
N TYR A 426 -0.69 23.07 -4.38
CA TYR A 426 -1.81 22.30 -4.95
C TYR A 426 -1.91 22.34 -6.47
N ASN A 427 -1.37 23.37 -7.14
CA ASN A 427 -1.32 23.50 -8.59
C ASN A 427 -0.15 22.75 -9.24
N GLY A 428 0.74 22.13 -8.46
CA GLY A 428 1.96 21.47 -8.90
C GLY A 428 3.19 22.37 -8.99
N GLU A 429 3.08 23.65 -8.65
CA GLU A 429 4.21 24.58 -8.53
C GLU A 429 5.10 24.16 -7.37
N GLY A 430 6.41 24.11 -7.60
CA GLY A 430 7.38 23.79 -6.56
C GLY A 430 8.62 23.05 -7.09
N PRO A 431 9.52 22.63 -6.20
CA PRO A 431 9.37 22.68 -4.73
C PRO A 431 9.32 24.11 -4.19
N VAL A 432 8.28 24.43 -3.41
CA VAL A 432 8.11 25.73 -2.73
C VAL A 432 8.76 25.74 -1.35
N GLY A 433 9.18 24.57 -0.85
CA GLY A 433 9.99 24.40 0.35
C GLY A 433 10.70 23.05 0.30
N SER A 434 11.93 22.99 0.82
CA SER A 434 12.71 21.75 0.94
C SER A 434 13.39 21.72 2.30
N ILE A 435 13.35 20.55 2.94
CA ILE A 435 14.00 20.31 4.24
C ILE A 435 14.79 19.02 4.10
N ASP A 436 16.11 19.14 4.07
CA ASP A 436 17.01 17.98 3.97
C ASP A 436 17.42 17.53 5.38
N LYS A 437 17.45 16.22 5.61
CA LYS A 437 17.88 15.60 6.87
C LYS A 437 18.76 14.40 6.55
N ASP A 438 19.77 14.14 7.37
CA ASP A 438 20.68 13.00 7.17
C ASP A 438 19.92 11.66 7.21
N VAL A 439 19.15 11.43 8.28
CA VAL A 439 18.30 10.25 8.42
C VAL A 439 16.90 10.68 8.85
N LEU A 440 15.93 10.46 7.97
CA LEU A 440 14.51 10.71 8.22
C LEU A 440 13.75 9.39 8.22
N PHE A 441 13.07 9.06 9.31
CA PHE A 441 12.25 7.85 9.39
C PHE A 441 10.81 8.10 8.94
N GLU A 442 10.28 9.29 9.22
CA GLU A 442 8.87 9.60 8.98
C GLU A 442 8.64 11.10 8.87
N ALA A 443 7.73 11.48 7.99
CA ALA A 443 7.19 12.84 7.90
C ALA A 443 5.66 12.75 7.81
N ALA A 444 4.96 13.45 8.71
CA ALA A 444 3.51 13.38 8.79
C ALA A 444 2.90 14.75 9.10
N TRP A 445 1.88 15.14 8.34
CA TRP A 445 1.07 16.31 8.68
C TRP A 445 0.32 16.08 9.98
N ARG A 446 0.23 17.13 10.80
CA ARG A 446 -0.71 17.18 11.92
C ARG A 446 -2.13 17.18 11.34
N PRO A 447 -3.00 16.20 11.66
CA PRO A 447 -4.39 16.22 11.24
C PRO A 447 -5.13 17.45 11.77
N ALA A 448 -6.32 17.71 11.23
CA ALA A 448 -7.16 18.77 11.73
C ALA A 448 -8.62 18.30 11.82
N ALA A 449 -9.34 18.84 12.79
CA ALA A 449 -10.77 18.62 12.93
C ALA A 449 -11.52 18.95 11.62
N LYS A 450 -12.55 18.15 11.32
CA LYS A 450 -13.41 18.38 10.15
C LYS A 450 -14.01 19.79 10.21
N GLY A 451 -13.95 20.51 9.10
CA GLY A 451 -14.47 21.88 9.00
C GLY A 451 -13.51 22.97 9.49
N MET A 452 -12.35 22.62 10.07
CA MET A 452 -11.36 23.60 10.50
C MET A 452 -10.84 24.45 9.33
N TYR A 453 -10.61 23.82 8.17
CA TYR A 453 -10.16 24.50 6.95
C TYR A 453 -11.29 24.50 5.91
N PRO A 454 -11.93 25.64 5.63
CA PRO A 454 -12.92 25.74 4.55
C PRO A 454 -12.25 25.61 3.17
N ASP A 455 -13.00 25.14 2.18
CA ASP A 455 -12.55 25.20 0.78
C ASP A 455 -12.45 26.67 0.36
N ARG A 456 -11.21 27.14 0.24
CA ARG A 456 -10.89 28.51 -0.14
C ARG A 456 -10.83 28.62 -1.68
N PRO A 457 -11.19 29.77 -2.27
CA PRO A 457 -11.09 29.98 -3.72
C PRO A 457 -9.65 29.77 -4.21
N GLN A 458 -9.51 29.36 -5.48
CA GLN A 458 -8.19 29.20 -6.09
C GLN A 458 -7.40 30.51 -5.93
N SER A 459 -6.14 30.42 -5.48
CA SER A 459 -5.30 31.62 -5.36
C SER A 459 -5.23 32.33 -6.72
N PRO A 460 -5.32 33.67 -6.77
CA PRO A 460 -5.23 34.41 -8.02
C PRO A 460 -3.98 33.99 -8.79
N LEU A 461 -4.13 33.62 -10.07
CA LEU A 461 -2.98 33.42 -10.94
C LEU A 461 -2.29 34.77 -11.14
N ARG A 462 -0.95 34.78 -11.26
CA ARG A 462 -0.23 36.01 -11.61
C ARG A 462 -0.80 36.55 -12.93
N LYS A 463 -1.06 37.86 -12.98
CA LYS A 463 -1.32 38.58 -14.24
C LYS A 463 -0.07 38.41 -15.12
N GLY A 464 -0.13 37.50 -16.09
CA GLY A 464 0.98 37.17 -17.00
C GLY A 464 1.35 35.69 -17.08
N GLU A 465 0.87 34.84 -16.16
CA GLU A 465 1.03 33.39 -16.29
C GLU A 465 -0.13 32.83 -17.11
N THR A 466 0.10 32.62 -18.40
CA THR A 466 -0.69 31.62 -19.13
C THR A 466 -0.59 30.29 -18.36
N PRO A 467 -1.68 29.54 -18.17
CA PRO A 467 -1.57 28.17 -17.65
C PRO A 467 -0.50 27.45 -18.46
N PRO A 468 0.36 26.60 -17.85
CA PRO A 468 1.39 25.91 -18.62
C PRO A 468 0.67 25.29 -19.81
N ALA A 469 1.01 25.79 -21.00
CA ALA A 469 0.53 25.18 -22.21
C ALA A 469 0.91 23.72 -22.05
N VAL A 470 -0.09 22.82 -22.11
CA VAL A 470 0.16 21.39 -22.29
C VAL A 470 1.32 21.34 -23.25
N ALA A 471 2.49 20.89 -22.79
CA ALA A 471 3.65 20.82 -23.65
C ALA A 471 3.18 19.94 -24.80
N LYS A 472 2.85 20.57 -25.94
CA LYS A 472 2.54 19.84 -27.16
C LYS A 472 3.80 19.05 -27.34
N GLN A 473 3.70 17.73 -27.20
CA GLN A 473 4.80 16.84 -27.52
C GLN A 473 5.37 17.37 -28.84
N PRO A 474 6.67 17.68 -28.91
CA PRO A 474 7.23 18.12 -30.17
C PRO A 474 6.82 17.07 -31.19
N LYS A 475 6.07 17.48 -32.21
CA LYS A 475 5.78 16.62 -33.35
C LYS A 475 7.13 16.04 -33.72
N VAL A 476 7.23 14.71 -33.67
CA VAL A 476 8.45 14.01 -34.07
C VAL A 476 8.66 14.37 -35.52
N GLU A 477 9.44 15.42 -35.77
CA GLU A 477 10.04 15.63 -37.07
C GLU A 477 10.94 14.42 -37.27
N ARG A 478 10.49 13.56 -38.18
CA ARG A 478 11.22 12.40 -38.67
C ARG A 478 12.65 12.85 -38.97
N TYR A 479 13.59 12.45 -38.11
CA TYR A 479 15.01 12.72 -38.25
C TYR A 479 15.46 12.36 -39.67
N ARG A 480 15.82 13.37 -40.46
CA ARG A 480 16.49 13.19 -41.74
C ARG A 480 18.00 13.26 -41.47
N PRO A 481 18.74 12.17 -41.69
CA PRO A 481 20.19 12.16 -41.49
C PRO A 481 20.85 13.24 -42.36
N PRO A 482 21.86 13.96 -41.83
CA PRO A 482 22.67 14.88 -42.62
C PRO A 482 23.36 14.09 -43.76
N GLY A 483 22.95 14.34 -45.00
CA GLY A 483 23.48 13.64 -46.19
C GLY A 483 22.42 13.25 -47.23
N ALA A 484 21.12 13.30 -46.91
CA ALA A 484 20.05 12.99 -47.86
C ALA A 484 19.71 14.18 -48.82
N GLY A 485 20.73 14.96 -49.18
CA GLY A 485 20.61 16.10 -50.08
C GLY A 485 21.66 15.99 -51.17
N ARG A 486 21.40 15.13 -52.16
CA ARG A 486 21.97 15.01 -53.52
C ARG A 486 22.39 13.56 -53.83
N GLY A 487 21.62 12.93 -54.73
CA GLY A 487 22.06 11.87 -55.64
C GLY A 487 22.65 10.61 -55.02
N GLY A 488 21.81 9.64 -54.65
CA GLY A 488 22.28 8.28 -54.36
C GLY A 488 21.14 7.40 -53.85
N ALA A 489 20.79 6.36 -54.62
CA ALA A 489 19.74 5.40 -54.29
C ALA A 489 19.93 4.80 -52.88
N GLY A 490 18.86 4.75 -52.11
CA GLY A 490 18.87 4.28 -50.73
C GLY A 490 19.20 2.80 -50.60
N PHE A 491 19.67 2.38 -49.42
CA PHE A 491 20.02 0.99 -49.09
C PHE A 491 18.90 -0.02 -49.42
N ALA A 492 17.64 0.39 -49.32
CA ALA A 492 16.48 -0.42 -49.67
C ALA A 492 16.34 -0.68 -51.20
N GLU A 493 16.89 0.21 -52.02
CA GLU A 493 16.88 0.09 -53.49
C GLU A 493 18.06 -0.77 -53.98
N ARG A 494 19.21 -0.71 -53.30
CA ARG A 494 20.31 -1.67 -53.50
C ARG A 494 19.91 -3.11 -53.18
N LEU A 495 19.16 -3.33 -52.11
CA LEU A 495 18.61 -4.66 -51.76
C LEU A 495 17.57 -5.17 -52.77
N ARG A 496 16.88 -4.27 -53.47
CA ARG A 496 15.96 -4.64 -54.57
C ARG A 496 16.72 -5.01 -55.84
N MET A 497 17.75 -4.26 -56.22
CA MET A 497 18.60 -4.59 -57.37
C MET A 497 19.41 -5.88 -57.20
N GLU A 498 19.82 -6.19 -55.96
CA GLU A 498 20.49 -7.45 -55.62
C GLU A 498 19.53 -8.66 -55.68
N ARG A 499 18.24 -8.44 -55.37
CA ARG A 499 17.19 -9.47 -55.49
C ARG A 499 16.74 -9.73 -56.93
N GLU A 500 16.90 -8.74 -57.82
CA GLU A 500 16.55 -8.83 -59.24
C GLU A 500 17.70 -9.32 -60.14
N GLY A 501 18.82 -9.77 -59.55
CA GLY A 501 19.89 -10.45 -60.29
C GLY A 501 20.65 -9.58 -61.29
N LYS A 502 20.62 -8.25 -61.13
CA LYS A 502 21.35 -7.29 -61.96
C LYS A 502 22.27 -6.42 -61.11
N GLY A 503 23.42 -6.97 -60.73
CA GLY A 503 24.47 -6.22 -60.04
C GLY A 503 25.85 -6.83 -60.30
N GLU A 504 26.69 -6.12 -61.06
CA GLU A 504 28.07 -6.50 -61.37
C GLU A 504 28.97 -6.36 -60.14
N SER A 505 29.69 -7.43 -59.79
CA SER A 505 30.55 -7.51 -58.61
C SER A 505 31.87 -6.78 -58.83
N LYS A 506 32.03 -5.55 -58.33
CA LYS A 506 33.37 -4.92 -58.21
C LYS A 506 34.02 -5.28 -56.87
N LYS A 507 35.11 -6.05 -56.93
CA LYS A 507 36.03 -6.32 -55.80
C LYS A 507 36.66 -5.00 -55.33
N VAL A 508 36.66 -4.76 -54.02
CA VAL A 508 37.39 -3.65 -53.40
C VAL A 508 38.77 -4.17 -53.01
N ASP A 509 39.82 -3.58 -53.61
CA ASP A 509 41.20 -3.84 -53.28
C ASP A 509 41.62 -3.09 -52.00
N ARG A 510 42.56 -3.68 -51.26
CA ARG A 510 42.82 -3.39 -49.84
C ARG A 510 44.04 -2.47 -49.67
N SER A 511 44.05 -1.32 -50.34
CA SER A 511 45.25 -0.50 -50.45
C SER A 511 45.02 1.02 -50.59
N ASP A 512 44.11 1.63 -49.84
CA ASP A 512 43.97 3.11 -49.80
C ASP A 512 43.83 3.68 -48.38
N ALA A 513 44.59 3.14 -47.43
CA ALA A 513 44.65 3.63 -46.05
C ALA A 513 46.05 4.09 -45.63
N VAL A 514 46.79 4.81 -46.47
CA VAL A 514 47.97 5.59 -46.02
C VAL A 514 48.17 6.80 -46.93
N LYS A 515 47.86 8.00 -46.42
CA LYS A 515 48.59 9.29 -46.63
C LYS A 515 47.64 10.49 -46.48
N ALA A 516 47.74 11.21 -45.38
CA ALA A 516 47.85 12.68 -45.38
C ALA A 516 48.09 13.17 -43.94
N LYS A 517 49.29 13.70 -43.74
CA LYS A 517 49.86 14.24 -42.51
C LYS A 517 49.83 15.77 -42.64
N TYR A 518 49.63 16.46 -41.52
CA TYR A 518 49.88 17.90 -41.26
C TYR A 518 49.06 18.96 -42.02
N MET A 519 48.35 19.80 -41.25
CA MET A 519 48.54 21.27 -41.25
C MET A 519 47.85 21.88 -40.01
N ALA A 520 48.60 22.66 -39.22
CA ALA A 520 48.09 23.63 -38.25
C ALA A 520 47.97 25.00 -38.92
N PRO A 521 47.17 25.95 -38.40
CA PRO A 521 47.82 27.10 -37.76
C PRO A 521 47.02 27.79 -36.61
N GLY A 522 47.75 28.49 -35.73
CA GLY A 522 47.31 29.78 -35.18
C GLY A 522 47.22 29.93 -33.65
N ARG A 523 48.35 30.30 -33.01
CA ARG A 523 48.40 30.92 -31.66
C ARG A 523 48.22 32.44 -31.75
N ARG A 524 47.59 33.05 -30.74
CA ARG A 524 47.86 34.43 -30.27
C ARG A 524 48.14 34.39 -28.76
N ALA A 525 49.10 35.21 -28.32
CA ALA A 525 49.76 35.16 -27.01
C ALA A 525 49.51 36.44 -26.18
N GLY A 526 49.75 36.32 -24.86
CA GLY A 526 49.97 37.40 -23.88
C GLY A 526 49.01 37.29 -22.67
N GLY A 527 49.40 37.24 -21.40
CA GLY A 527 50.69 37.22 -20.71
C GLY A 527 50.46 37.43 -19.19
N GLY A 528 51.29 36.82 -18.33
CA GLY A 528 51.61 37.31 -16.97
C GLY A 528 50.95 36.67 -15.72
N GLY A 529 51.78 36.00 -14.90
CA GLY A 529 51.69 36.05 -13.42
C GLY A 529 51.13 34.83 -12.65
N LEU A 530 52.01 34.05 -12.02
CA LEU A 530 51.72 33.12 -10.89
C LEU A 530 52.14 33.81 -9.57
N PRO A 531 51.60 33.45 -8.37
CA PRO A 531 52.21 32.36 -7.56
C PRO A 531 51.20 31.49 -6.77
N VAL A 532 51.37 30.16 -6.74
CA VAL A 532 52.00 29.28 -5.69
C VAL A 532 51.02 28.72 -4.63
N GLY A 533 50.98 27.38 -4.54
CA GLY A 533 50.88 26.66 -3.27
C GLY A 533 49.66 25.76 -3.05
N ALA A 534 49.78 24.46 -3.37
CA ALA A 534 49.41 23.31 -2.51
C ALA A 534 49.19 22.03 -3.34
N SER A 535 49.91 20.99 -2.96
CA SER A 535 49.96 19.65 -3.53
C SER A 535 48.67 18.83 -3.30
N ALA A 536 48.23 18.10 -4.34
CA ALA A 536 47.40 16.90 -4.21
C ALA A 536 47.81 15.84 -5.27
N PRO A 537 47.65 14.53 -5.01
CA PRO A 537 48.26 13.46 -5.81
C PRO A 537 47.52 13.24 -7.12
N VAL A 538 48.29 12.95 -8.18
CA VAL A 538 47.82 12.60 -9.52
C VAL A 538 47.29 11.16 -9.54
N GLU A 539 45.98 10.98 -9.69
CA GLU A 539 45.41 9.77 -10.29
C GLU A 539 45.22 9.97 -11.79
N LYS A 540 45.79 9.05 -12.59
CA LYS A 540 45.81 9.10 -14.05
C LYS A 540 44.38 9.00 -14.63
N GLU A 541 43.95 10.01 -15.36
CA GLU A 541 42.75 9.95 -16.21
C GLU A 541 42.84 8.80 -17.21
N LYS A 542 41.95 7.82 -17.10
CA LYS A 542 41.76 6.78 -18.12
C LYS A 542 41.07 7.40 -19.35
N SER A 543 41.60 7.12 -20.54
CA SER A 543 41.05 7.64 -21.79
C SER A 543 39.57 7.27 -22.00
N LYS A 544 38.80 8.14 -22.67
CA LYS A 544 37.35 7.97 -22.93
C LYS A 544 36.99 6.62 -23.59
N ASN A 545 37.93 5.97 -24.27
CA ASN A 545 37.76 4.65 -24.87
C ASN A 545 37.87 3.50 -23.86
N ALA A 546 38.65 3.65 -22.79
CA ALA A 546 38.76 2.66 -21.71
C ALA A 546 37.46 2.59 -20.89
N VAL A 547 36.89 3.74 -20.53
CA VAL A 547 35.62 3.82 -19.79
C VAL A 547 34.45 3.23 -20.59
N LYS A 548 34.43 3.43 -21.91
CA LYS A 548 33.39 2.85 -22.79
C LYS A 548 33.48 1.32 -22.88
N ARG A 549 34.70 0.77 -22.96
CA ARG A 549 34.92 -0.69 -22.96
C ARG A 549 34.57 -1.32 -21.62
N GLU A 550 34.86 -0.65 -20.52
CA GLU A 550 34.52 -1.13 -19.17
C GLU A 550 33.00 -1.15 -18.94
N LYS A 551 32.27 -0.13 -19.42
CA LYS A 551 30.81 -0.09 -19.37
C LYS A 551 30.14 -1.15 -20.26
N GLN A 552 30.73 -1.49 -21.41
CA GLN A 552 30.27 -2.61 -22.25
C GLN A 552 30.56 -3.97 -21.61
N LYS A 553 31.71 -4.13 -20.95
CA LYS A 553 32.04 -5.37 -20.23
C LYS A 553 31.08 -5.60 -19.07
N LYS A 554 30.80 -4.59 -18.25
CA LYS A 554 29.82 -4.66 -17.14
C LYS A 554 28.39 -4.97 -17.63
N LYS A 555 27.96 -4.40 -18.76
CA LYS A 555 26.65 -4.73 -19.36
C LYS A 555 26.56 -6.18 -19.85
N LYS A 556 27.65 -6.73 -20.40
CA LYS A 556 27.70 -8.12 -20.85
C LYS A 556 27.69 -9.09 -19.66
N GLU A 557 28.43 -8.75 -18.60
CA GLU A 557 28.47 -9.52 -17.34
C GLU A 557 27.10 -9.51 -16.63
N GLU A 558 26.41 -8.36 -16.59
CA GLU A 558 25.06 -8.25 -16.02
C GLU A 558 24.02 -9.05 -16.83
N ALA A 559 24.11 -9.04 -18.16
CA ALA A 559 23.23 -9.84 -19.02
C ALA A 559 23.48 -11.35 -18.86
N GLU A 560 24.74 -11.77 -18.73
CA GLU A 560 25.08 -13.17 -18.50
C GLU A 560 24.67 -13.64 -17.10
N ARG A 561 24.74 -12.76 -16.09
CA ARG A 561 24.24 -13.03 -14.74
C ARG A 561 22.72 -13.19 -14.71
N LYS A 562 21.97 -12.30 -15.38
CA LYS A 562 20.50 -12.42 -15.51
C LYS A 562 20.09 -13.72 -16.21
N LYS A 563 20.82 -14.12 -17.26
CA LYS A 563 20.53 -15.38 -17.96
C LYS A 563 20.78 -16.62 -17.09
N ARG A 564 21.82 -16.60 -16.24
CA ARG A 564 22.08 -17.69 -15.27
C ARG A 564 21.03 -17.71 -14.16
N GLU A 565 20.63 -16.55 -13.65
CA GLU A 565 19.55 -16.42 -12.65
C GLU A 565 18.20 -16.94 -13.20
N GLU A 566 17.89 -16.68 -14.49
CA GLU A 566 16.69 -17.20 -15.17
C GLU A 566 16.75 -18.73 -15.38
N GLU A 567 17.89 -19.27 -15.81
CA GLU A 567 18.07 -20.73 -15.96
C GLU A 567 18.01 -21.46 -14.61
N GLU A 568 18.55 -20.88 -13.54
CA GLU A 568 18.49 -21.44 -12.19
C GLU A 568 17.06 -21.39 -11.62
N ALA A 569 16.32 -20.30 -11.85
CA ALA A 569 14.91 -20.19 -11.48
C ALA A 569 14.02 -21.21 -12.22
N GLN A 570 14.29 -21.47 -13.51
CA GLN A 570 13.58 -22.51 -14.28
C GLN A 570 13.87 -23.91 -13.74
N LYS A 571 15.10 -24.22 -13.34
CA LYS A 571 15.44 -25.51 -12.74
C LYS A 571 14.76 -25.72 -11.37
N VAL A 572 14.65 -24.67 -10.57
CA VAL A 572 13.93 -24.72 -9.28
C VAL A 572 12.43 -24.96 -9.50
N LEU A 573 11.83 -24.33 -10.52
CA LEU A 573 10.42 -24.53 -10.90
C LEU A 573 10.16 -25.95 -11.41
N GLU A 574 11.04 -26.51 -12.25
CA GLU A 574 10.89 -27.89 -12.71
C GLU A 574 11.02 -28.91 -11.58
N ARG A 575 11.97 -28.71 -10.64
CA ARG A 575 12.11 -29.56 -9.46
C ARG A 575 10.88 -29.51 -8.56
N GLY A 576 10.31 -28.32 -8.35
CA GLY A 576 9.05 -28.17 -7.60
C GLY A 576 7.87 -28.90 -8.25
N ARG A 577 7.81 -28.91 -9.59
CA ARG A 577 6.80 -29.64 -10.37
C ARG A 577 6.98 -31.16 -10.32
N GLU A 578 8.21 -31.65 -10.27
CA GLU A 578 8.47 -33.08 -10.04
C GLU A 578 8.09 -33.51 -8.62
N GLU A 579 8.43 -32.70 -7.61
CA GLU A 579 8.07 -32.96 -6.21
C GLU A 579 6.55 -32.96 -5.98
N GLU A 580 5.79 -32.06 -6.64
CA GLU A 580 4.32 -32.09 -6.59
C GLU A 580 3.73 -33.30 -7.31
N ARG A 581 4.24 -33.67 -8.49
CA ARG A 581 3.76 -34.85 -9.22
C ARG A 581 4.03 -36.15 -8.45
N ASP A 582 5.14 -36.23 -7.73
CA ASP A 582 5.45 -37.36 -6.85
C ASP A 582 4.59 -37.38 -5.59
N LYS A 583 4.23 -36.22 -5.03
CA LYS A 583 3.26 -36.13 -3.92
C LYS A 583 1.86 -36.55 -4.37
N GLU A 584 1.38 -36.08 -5.52
CA GLU A 584 0.07 -36.47 -6.06
C GLU A 584 0.00 -37.96 -6.40
N ARG A 585 1.10 -38.56 -6.88
CA ARG A 585 1.18 -40.02 -7.10
C ARG A 585 1.11 -40.79 -5.79
N LYS A 586 1.87 -40.38 -4.78
CA LYS A 586 1.84 -41.01 -3.44
C LYS A 586 0.49 -40.85 -2.75
N GLU A 587 -0.18 -39.71 -2.91
CA GLU A 587 -1.50 -39.45 -2.33
C GLU A 587 -2.61 -40.24 -3.03
N LYS A 588 -2.49 -40.51 -4.34
CA LYS A 588 -3.41 -41.41 -5.07
C LYS A 588 -3.20 -42.89 -4.76
N GLU A 589 -1.97 -43.32 -4.52
CA GLU A 589 -1.66 -44.73 -4.23
C GLU A 589 -1.87 -45.11 -2.76
N ASP A 590 -1.66 -44.18 -1.81
CA ASP A 590 -1.61 -44.46 -0.37
C ASP A 590 -2.47 -43.51 0.49
N GLY A 591 -3.32 -42.71 -0.15
CA GLY A 591 -4.21 -41.75 0.50
C GLY A 591 -5.39 -42.38 1.24
N PRO A 592 -6.07 -41.60 2.11
CA PRO A 592 -7.14 -42.07 2.98
C PRO A 592 -8.31 -42.69 2.21
N GLU A 593 -8.65 -42.17 1.03
CA GLU A 593 -9.73 -42.69 0.20
C GLU A 593 -9.40 -44.07 -0.43
N ALA A 594 -8.14 -44.29 -0.79
CA ALA A 594 -7.66 -45.59 -1.31
C ALA A 594 -7.61 -46.65 -0.19
N LYS A 595 -7.16 -46.25 1.02
CA LYS A 595 -7.18 -47.10 2.22
C LYS A 595 -8.60 -47.45 2.65
N GLU A 596 -9.53 -46.52 2.58
CA GLU A 596 -10.95 -46.77 2.90
C GLU A 596 -11.63 -47.69 1.88
N LYS A 597 -11.32 -47.55 0.58
CA LYS A 597 -11.81 -48.45 -0.48
C LYS A 597 -11.25 -49.88 -0.33
N ARG A 598 -9.97 -50.03 0.06
CA ARG A 598 -9.37 -51.34 0.37
C ARG A 598 -9.99 -51.96 1.64
N ALA A 599 -10.15 -51.18 2.71
CA ALA A 599 -10.80 -51.63 3.94
C ALA A 599 -12.26 -52.09 3.71
N LYS A 600 -13.03 -51.39 2.85
CA LYS A 600 -14.40 -51.80 2.47
C LYS A 600 -14.42 -53.13 1.71
N LYS A 601 -13.45 -53.39 0.83
CA LYS A 601 -13.33 -54.67 0.12
C LYS A 601 -12.97 -55.81 1.07
N ILE A 602 -12.00 -55.59 1.96
CA ILE A 602 -11.58 -56.59 2.95
C ILE A 602 -12.72 -56.92 3.92
N LYS A 603 -13.44 -55.92 4.44
CA LYS A 603 -14.64 -56.12 5.28
C LYS A 603 -15.73 -56.93 4.57
N LYS A 604 -15.92 -56.73 3.26
CA LYS A 604 -16.88 -57.51 2.45
C LYS A 604 -16.46 -58.98 2.31
N LEU A 605 -15.16 -59.23 2.13
CA LEU A 605 -14.62 -60.60 2.04
C LEU A 605 -14.71 -61.32 3.39
N LEU A 606 -14.37 -60.65 4.49
CA LEU A 606 -14.50 -61.22 5.84
C LEU A 606 -15.95 -61.61 6.15
N LYS A 607 -16.92 -60.77 5.76
CA LYS A 607 -18.36 -61.09 5.90
C LYS A 607 -18.76 -62.33 5.10
N GLN A 608 -18.28 -62.47 3.87
CA GLN A 608 -18.51 -63.67 3.06
C GLN A 608 -17.89 -64.92 3.70
N ILE A 609 -16.72 -64.81 4.32
CA ILE A 609 -16.08 -65.90 5.06
C ILE A 609 -16.90 -66.28 6.30
N THR A 610 -17.47 -65.31 7.02
CA THR A 610 -18.34 -65.58 8.17
C THR A 610 -19.62 -66.32 7.76
N GLU A 611 -20.22 -65.94 6.62
CA GLU A 611 -21.39 -66.62 6.04
C GLU A 611 -21.05 -68.04 5.56
N LEU A 612 -19.82 -68.28 5.07
CA LEU A 612 -19.35 -69.62 4.70
C LEU A 612 -19.07 -70.51 5.92
N LYS A 613 -18.56 -69.95 7.03
CA LYS A 613 -18.38 -70.67 8.31
C LYS A 613 -19.69 -71.06 9.00
N ALA A 614 -20.78 -70.35 8.71
CA ALA A 614 -22.10 -70.62 9.28
C ALA A 614 -22.84 -71.80 8.59
N LYS A 615 -22.31 -72.34 7.49
CA LYS A 615 -22.89 -73.51 6.81
C LYS A 615 -22.38 -74.82 7.42
N PRO A 616 -23.21 -75.87 7.52
CA PRO A 616 -22.80 -77.17 8.06
C PRO A 616 -21.66 -77.78 7.23
N SER A 617 -20.67 -78.37 7.91
CA SER A 617 -19.32 -78.68 7.43
C SER A 617 -19.21 -79.72 6.30
N GLY A 618 -20.33 -80.31 5.85
CA GLY A 618 -20.37 -81.32 4.79
C GLY A 618 -20.41 -80.80 3.36
N ASP A 619 -20.72 -79.50 3.14
CA ASP A 619 -21.02 -78.93 1.82
C ASP A 619 -19.96 -77.94 1.28
N LEU A 620 -18.80 -77.82 1.94
CA LEU A 620 -17.77 -76.85 1.54
C LEU A 620 -16.77 -77.45 0.53
N ASN A 621 -16.72 -76.85 -0.66
CA ASN A 621 -15.74 -77.16 -1.70
C ASN A 621 -14.31 -76.72 -1.29
N ASP A 622 -13.27 -77.33 -1.85
CA ASP A 622 -11.88 -77.09 -1.44
C ASP A 622 -11.43 -75.63 -1.64
N ASP A 623 -11.99 -74.94 -2.63
CA ASP A 623 -11.78 -73.50 -2.83
C ASP A 623 -12.42 -72.63 -1.73
N GLN A 624 -13.51 -73.09 -1.12
CA GLN A 624 -14.15 -72.39 0.00
C GLN A 624 -13.37 -72.59 1.29
N LYS A 625 -12.77 -73.78 1.50
CA LYS A 625 -11.86 -74.04 2.62
C LYS A 625 -10.58 -73.19 2.53
N LYS A 626 -10.01 -73.03 1.33
CA LYS A 626 -8.86 -72.13 1.11
C LYS A 626 -9.19 -70.66 1.40
N LYS A 627 -10.38 -70.19 1.01
CA LYS A 627 -10.83 -68.82 1.34
C LYS A 627 -11.04 -68.60 2.84
N ILE A 628 -11.52 -69.61 3.57
CA ILE A 628 -11.62 -69.54 5.03
C ILE A 628 -10.22 -69.47 5.67
N ALA A 629 -9.22 -70.15 5.12
CA ALA A 629 -7.85 -70.11 5.63
C ALA A 629 -7.17 -68.72 5.48
N THR A 630 -7.60 -67.89 4.51
CA THR A 630 -7.07 -66.52 4.32
C THR A 630 -7.64 -65.48 5.29
N GLU A 631 -8.52 -65.89 6.20
CA GLU A 631 -9.18 -64.98 7.14
C GLU A 631 -8.20 -64.23 8.05
N ASP A 632 -7.24 -64.95 8.63
CA ASP A 632 -6.28 -64.37 9.57
C ASP A 632 -5.41 -63.30 8.88
N GLU A 633 -5.01 -63.54 7.64
CA GLU A 633 -4.27 -62.59 6.80
C GLU A 633 -5.10 -61.33 6.49
N LEU A 634 -6.37 -61.50 6.12
CA LEU A 634 -7.29 -60.40 5.83
C LEU A 634 -7.61 -59.56 7.08
N THR A 635 -7.74 -60.17 8.26
CA THR A 635 -7.90 -59.42 9.52
C THR A 635 -6.64 -58.66 9.91
N LYS A 636 -5.45 -59.21 9.64
CA LYS A 636 -4.19 -58.53 9.88
C LYS A 636 -4.02 -57.34 8.93
N GLU A 637 -4.30 -57.51 7.65
CA GLU A 637 -4.26 -56.45 6.65
C GLU A 637 -5.27 -55.32 6.97
N LEU A 638 -6.46 -55.66 7.48
CA LEU A 638 -7.44 -54.67 7.93
C LEU A 638 -6.93 -53.85 9.14
N LYS A 639 -6.20 -54.50 10.06
CA LYS A 639 -5.63 -53.85 11.25
C LYS A 639 -4.45 -52.95 10.89
N ASP A 640 -3.61 -53.38 9.96
CA ASP A 640 -2.45 -52.63 9.47
C ASP A 640 -2.87 -51.36 8.68
N LEU A 641 -4.08 -51.34 8.11
CA LEU A 641 -4.65 -50.14 7.47
C LEU A 641 -5.08 -49.03 8.45
N GLY A 642 -5.10 -49.29 9.77
CA GLY A 642 -5.18 -48.27 10.82
C GLY A 642 -6.41 -47.36 10.82
N LEU A 643 -7.53 -47.81 10.25
CA LEU A 643 -8.80 -47.09 10.12
C LEU A 643 -9.81 -47.41 11.22
#